data_AF-A0A0K9PSW6-F1
#
_entry.id   AF-A0A0K9PSW6-F1
#
_cell.length_a   1.000
_cell.length_b   1.000
_cell.length_c   1.000
_cell.angle_alpha   90.00
_cell.angle_beta   90.00
_cell.angle_gamma   90.00
#
_symmetry.space_group_name_H-M   'P 1'
#
loop_
_entity.id
_entity.type
_entity.pdbx_description
1 polymer ?
#
loop_
_entity_poly.entity_id
_entity_poly.type
_entity_poly.pdbx_seq_one_letter_code
_entity_poly.pdbx_strand_id
1 'polypeptide(L)'
;MLELARSLSQWAHGFKTGIIFLFNTGEEEGLNGAHSFITQHRWRHTVCFFVDLESMGIGGKSTIFQSGSVPWAFEIYARVAKYPSAQVFMQDLFLSGAIKSSTDFQVYSEVGGIPGFDFAYTDSISVYHTKNDKLELLKPGSLQHLGDNMLPFLVEMALSANLSIIGDVAGKDRDAHTYFDILGIYMVECSQSFANIFYNTILLQAILIWVASLIVGGFQAFTAMLLSILSIVLMWIFSLSLTVPVAFLLPLVCVHPSPYIGSPWLIMGLFGAPAVIGALVGQHLGFLILHKYLCRIASKGAPISTLDVNLQYLLKLESERWIFKGGFLLWQFVLVLGIFFKAGSSYIPLLWLASPALAFGLIDATLTPARLPKKLRIVTLLLGLTPPILISGGIFIRFGKFIVGSIVRFDRDPGGVPYWLANLIVAIFVVTIVCLLFVYLLSYIHLSGSKLSLLISMVIIFILAIIAVSFSIFPTFTDDIARTINVVHVVDMTRSSGEKQDLDSYVSIFSATPGKLDNEMRMLKSDFFSCERSRTIDFVTFNVSYSCLSSKGSSDGWRKSEIPILHVENDNIEDVRKTQVLLDTKSSTRWSLAINSDHVEDFTIEGNSDDSLFVKNKADGKGWHLIQFSGGKKSPTKFTLTLFWSTSIAAHASQSGVLSQENSPHLLKLRTDMSTITPKVARVINNLPSWCSLFGKSTSPLTLSFLTNLPVEF
;
A
#
# COMPACT_ATOMS: atom_id res chain seq x y z
N MET A 1 -4.49 11.79 22.08
CA MET A 1 -5.86 12.07 22.56
C MET A 1 -5.92 12.58 24.00
N LEU A 2 -5.35 11.88 25.00
CA LEU A 2 -5.43 12.33 26.41
C LEU A 2 -4.98 13.79 26.64
N GLU A 3 -3.86 14.18 26.03
CA GLU A 3 -3.35 15.55 26.14
C GLU A 3 -4.24 16.59 25.45
N LEU A 4 -4.91 16.22 24.35
CA LEU A 4 -5.90 17.06 23.68
C LEU A 4 -7.13 17.23 24.58
N ALA A 5 -7.61 16.16 25.22
CA ALA A 5 -8.74 16.22 26.14
C ALA A 5 -8.44 17.11 27.36
N ARG A 6 -7.25 16.95 27.96
CA ARG A 6 -6.76 17.81 29.05
C ARG A 6 -6.76 19.27 28.63
N SER A 7 -6.19 19.58 27.47
CA SER A 7 -6.09 20.96 26.96
C SER A 7 -7.46 21.55 26.62
N LEU A 8 -8.31 20.83 25.88
CA LEU A 8 -9.64 21.29 25.48
C LEU A 8 -10.58 21.51 26.68
N SER A 9 -10.44 20.71 27.74
CA SER A 9 -11.26 20.88 28.96
C SER A 9 -11.12 22.28 29.59
N GLN A 10 -9.99 22.95 29.38
CA GLN A 10 -9.75 24.31 29.88
C GLN A 10 -10.54 25.37 29.10
N TRP A 11 -11.00 25.05 27.88
CA TRP A 11 -11.66 25.96 26.93
C TRP A 11 -13.14 25.63 26.72
N ALA A 12 -13.64 24.57 27.37
CA ALA A 12 -14.95 23.98 27.07
C ALA A 12 -16.15 24.92 27.33
N HIS A 13 -15.99 25.96 28.15
CA HIS A 13 -17.05 26.89 28.52
C HIS A 13 -17.63 27.68 27.32
N GLY A 14 -16.87 27.82 26.23
CA GLY A 14 -17.31 28.52 25.01
C GLY A 14 -17.88 27.62 23.91
N PHE A 15 -17.77 26.29 24.05
CA PHE A 15 -18.08 25.36 22.97
C PHE A 15 -19.58 25.33 22.64
N LYS A 16 -19.89 25.36 21.35
CA LYS A 16 -21.23 25.20 20.79
C LYS A 16 -21.55 23.74 20.47
N THR A 17 -20.53 22.95 20.16
CA THR A 17 -20.62 21.53 19.87
C THR A 17 -19.76 20.73 20.86
N GLY A 18 -20.28 19.62 21.36
CA GLY A 18 -19.53 18.72 22.25
C GLY A 18 -18.48 17.92 21.48
N ILE A 19 -17.32 17.68 22.09
CA ILE A 19 -16.27 16.80 21.55
C ILE A 19 -16.32 15.47 22.32
N ILE A 20 -16.44 14.36 21.59
CA ILE A 20 -16.38 13.02 22.15
C ILE A 20 -14.98 12.46 21.89
N PHE A 21 -14.25 12.13 22.96
CA PHE A 21 -13.02 11.34 22.85
C PHE A 21 -13.36 9.87 23.01
N LEU A 22 -13.31 9.12 21.92
CA LEU A 22 -13.55 7.68 21.94
C LEU A 22 -12.22 6.92 22.00
N PHE A 23 -12.00 6.22 23.10
CA PHE A 23 -10.93 5.22 23.23
C PHE A 23 -11.58 3.85 23.08
N ASN A 24 -11.67 3.37 21.85
CA ASN A 24 -12.22 2.05 21.54
C ASN A 24 -11.12 0.98 21.56
N THR A 25 -11.53 -0.28 21.44
CA THR A 25 -10.68 -1.46 21.40
C THR A 25 -11.16 -2.39 20.28
N GLY A 26 -10.37 -3.37 19.88
CA GLY A 26 -10.78 -4.29 18.83
C GLY A 26 -10.56 -3.75 17.40
N GLU A 27 -9.77 -2.68 17.22
CA GLU A 27 -9.38 -2.17 15.89
C GLU A 27 -8.62 -3.26 15.13
N GLU A 28 -7.55 -3.77 15.75
CA GLU A 28 -6.68 -4.76 15.16
C GLU A 28 -7.44 -6.03 14.78
N GLU A 29 -8.39 -6.45 15.62
CA GLU A 29 -9.29 -7.60 15.44
C GLU A 29 -10.34 -7.45 14.33
N GLY A 30 -10.47 -6.26 13.73
CA GLY A 30 -11.43 -6.02 12.67
C GLY A 30 -12.27 -4.76 12.81
N LEU A 31 -11.81 -3.71 13.49
CA LEU A 31 -12.54 -2.44 13.69
C LEU A 31 -13.77 -2.60 14.59
N ASN A 32 -13.75 -3.60 15.47
CA ASN A 32 -14.92 -4.03 16.26
C ASN A 32 -15.41 -2.91 17.20
N GLY A 33 -14.48 -2.14 17.77
CA GLY A 33 -14.82 -1.05 18.68
C GLY A 33 -15.57 0.09 17.98
N ALA A 34 -15.07 0.55 16.83
CA ALA A 34 -15.78 1.55 16.03
C ALA A 34 -17.13 1.01 15.52
N HIS A 35 -17.17 -0.25 15.09
CA HIS A 35 -18.40 -0.87 14.58
C HIS A 35 -19.46 -0.97 15.68
N SER A 36 -19.07 -1.35 16.89
CA SER A 36 -19.97 -1.40 18.04
C SER A 36 -20.53 -0.01 18.37
N PHE A 37 -19.67 1.02 18.39
CA PHE A 37 -20.12 2.39 18.64
C PHE A 37 -21.15 2.86 17.60
N ILE A 38 -20.89 2.66 16.30
CA ILE A 38 -21.76 3.17 15.24
C ILE A 38 -23.06 2.37 15.06
N THR A 39 -23.14 1.14 15.55
CA THR A 39 -24.33 0.30 15.41
C THR A 39 -25.22 0.31 16.65
N GLN A 40 -24.64 0.41 17.86
CA GLN A 40 -25.38 0.23 19.11
C GLN A 40 -25.39 1.45 20.02
N HIS A 41 -24.35 2.28 19.99
CA HIS A 41 -24.21 3.30 21.02
C HIS A 41 -25.17 4.47 20.79
N ARG A 42 -25.90 4.88 21.84
CA ARG A 42 -26.92 5.94 21.77
C ARG A 42 -26.40 7.29 21.23
N TRP A 43 -25.12 7.62 21.46
CA TRP A 43 -24.53 8.87 20.97
C TRP A 43 -24.19 8.85 19.47
N ARG A 44 -24.28 7.71 18.79
CA ARG A 44 -23.98 7.64 17.35
C ARG A 44 -24.77 8.67 16.53
N HIS A 45 -26.02 8.92 16.94
CA HIS A 45 -26.95 9.82 16.26
C HIS A 45 -26.61 11.30 16.47
N THR A 46 -25.73 11.63 17.41
CA THR A 46 -25.31 13.01 17.69
C THR A 46 -23.98 13.37 17.01
N VAL A 47 -23.28 12.41 16.41
CA VAL A 47 -21.99 12.63 15.76
C VAL A 47 -22.21 13.13 14.33
N CYS A 48 -21.70 14.32 14.04
CA CYS A 48 -21.79 14.96 12.72
C CYS A 48 -20.48 14.94 11.92
N PHE A 49 -19.35 14.77 12.62
CA PHE A 49 -18.01 14.72 12.04
C PHE A 49 -17.10 13.91 12.95
N PHE A 50 -16.15 13.17 12.38
CA PHE A 50 -15.17 12.40 13.16
C PHE A 50 -13.72 12.68 12.72
N VAL A 51 -12.78 12.46 13.64
CA VAL A 51 -11.35 12.46 13.36
C VAL A 51 -10.80 11.13 13.84
N ASP A 52 -10.21 10.38 12.91
CA ASP A 52 -9.48 9.15 13.21
C ASP A 52 -7.98 9.46 13.31
N LEU A 53 -7.32 8.93 14.34
CA LEU A 53 -5.91 9.19 14.65
C LEU A 53 -5.14 7.87 14.70
N GLU A 54 -4.61 7.47 13.55
CA GLU A 54 -3.92 6.21 13.30
C GLU A 54 -2.39 6.38 13.23
N SER A 55 -1.69 5.26 13.22
CA SER A 55 -0.24 5.13 13.12
C SER A 55 0.14 3.94 12.23
N MET A 56 0.28 4.15 10.91
CA MET A 56 0.78 3.12 9.97
C MET A 56 2.31 2.92 10.02
N GLY A 57 3.00 3.84 10.67
CA GLY A 57 4.39 3.77 11.09
C GLY A 57 4.53 4.46 12.44
N ILE A 58 5.73 4.56 12.98
CA ILE A 58 5.91 4.95 14.38
C ILE A 58 5.96 6.47 14.61
N GLY A 59 6.13 7.28 13.57
CA GLY A 59 6.23 8.72 13.74
C GLY A 59 6.30 9.52 12.44
N GLY A 60 6.93 10.68 12.53
CA GLY A 60 6.95 11.67 11.46
C GLY A 60 5.79 12.64 11.58
N LYS A 61 5.38 13.20 10.43
CA LYS A 61 4.22 14.10 10.39
C LYS A 61 2.94 13.27 10.38
N SER A 62 2.05 13.51 11.33
CA SER A 62 0.67 13.01 11.23
C SER A 62 -0.03 13.73 10.08
N THR A 63 -0.42 12.98 9.05
CA THR A 63 -0.85 13.52 7.75
C THR A 63 -2.26 13.02 7.44
N ILE A 64 -3.14 13.92 6.95
CA ILE A 64 -4.44 13.50 6.39
C ILE A 64 -4.18 12.65 5.15
N PHE A 65 -4.55 11.38 5.20
CA PHE A 65 -4.34 10.43 4.09
C PHE A 65 -5.64 9.85 3.54
N GLN A 66 -6.74 9.93 4.28
CA GLN A 66 -8.11 9.74 3.79
C GLN A 66 -9.02 10.83 4.36
N SER A 67 -10.07 11.16 3.62
CA SER A 67 -11.05 12.15 4.05
C SER A 67 -12.43 11.90 3.43
N GLY A 68 -13.47 12.29 4.18
CA GLY A 68 -14.79 12.53 3.61
C GLY A 68 -14.83 13.86 2.85
N SER A 69 -15.81 14.02 1.98
CA SER A 69 -16.08 15.31 1.32
C SER A 69 -16.69 16.29 2.32
N VAL A 70 -15.86 17.17 2.89
CA VAL A 70 -16.22 18.20 3.87
C VAL A 70 -15.42 19.50 3.66
N PRO A 71 -15.83 20.38 2.73
CA PRO A 71 -15.09 21.62 2.41
C PRO A 71 -14.75 22.47 3.64
N TRP A 72 -15.77 22.72 4.47
CA TRP A 72 -15.65 23.55 5.67
C TRP A 72 -14.62 23.02 6.68
N ALA A 73 -14.45 21.70 6.81
CA ALA A 73 -13.46 21.12 7.70
C ALA A 73 -12.04 21.30 7.15
N PHE A 74 -11.88 21.22 5.83
CA PHE A 74 -10.61 21.53 5.17
C PHE A 74 -10.25 23.00 5.31
N GLU A 75 -11.19 23.92 5.09
CA GLU A 75 -11.00 25.36 5.28
C GLU A 75 -10.56 25.68 6.71
N ILE A 76 -11.22 25.09 7.72
CA ILE A 76 -10.85 25.28 9.12
C ILE A 76 -9.44 24.73 9.38
N TYR A 77 -9.17 23.48 9.00
CA TYR A 77 -7.86 22.86 9.23
C TYR A 77 -6.74 23.63 8.54
N ALA A 78 -6.91 24.03 7.28
CA ALA A 78 -5.95 24.83 6.53
C ALA A 78 -5.68 26.20 7.17
N ARG A 79 -6.69 26.81 7.81
CA ARG A 79 -6.60 28.12 8.47
C ARG A 79 -5.88 28.06 9.82
N VAL A 80 -6.15 27.03 10.62
CA VAL A 80 -5.74 27.01 12.04
C VAL A 80 -4.61 26.04 12.36
N ALA A 81 -4.33 25.06 11.50
CA ALA A 81 -3.22 24.14 11.71
C ALA A 81 -1.88 24.88 11.58
N LYS A 82 -1.03 24.75 12.60
CA LYS A 82 0.26 25.44 12.67
C LYS A 82 1.29 24.89 11.67
N TYR A 83 1.26 23.58 11.45
CA TYR A 83 2.16 22.84 10.56
C TYR A 83 1.34 21.85 9.71
N PRO A 84 0.46 22.33 8.82
CA PRO A 84 -0.51 21.47 8.15
C PRO A 84 0.19 20.33 7.40
N SER A 85 -0.37 19.12 7.48
CA SER A 85 0.05 18.01 6.63
C SER A 85 -1.15 17.22 6.14
N ALA A 86 -1.28 17.16 4.82
CA ALA A 86 -2.41 16.54 4.15
C ALA A 86 -1.98 16.17 2.72
N GLN A 87 -2.35 14.99 2.23
CA GLN A 87 -1.96 14.54 0.88
C GLN A 87 -3.06 13.68 0.25
N VAL A 88 -3.82 14.23 -0.70
CA VAL A 88 -4.86 13.49 -1.45
C VAL A 88 -4.31 12.31 -2.28
N PHE A 89 -3.01 12.32 -2.60
CA PHE A 89 -2.36 11.23 -3.33
C PHE A 89 -2.52 9.87 -2.63
N MET A 90 -2.46 9.84 -1.29
CA MET A 90 -2.68 8.59 -0.55
C MET A 90 -4.15 8.15 -0.63
N GLN A 91 -5.10 9.08 -0.57
CA GLN A 91 -6.52 8.76 -0.72
C GLN A 91 -6.81 8.11 -2.08
N ASP A 92 -6.25 8.64 -3.18
CA ASP A 92 -6.39 8.05 -4.52
C ASP A 92 -5.87 6.60 -4.54
N LEU A 93 -4.76 6.31 -3.84
CA LEU A 93 -4.21 4.95 -3.76
C LEU A 93 -5.07 3.99 -2.93
N PHE A 94 -5.64 4.45 -1.82
CA PHE A 94 -6.59 3.67 -1.03
C PHE A 94 -7.85 3.35 -1.85
N LEU A 95 -8.44 4.35 -2.51
CA LEU A 95 -9.63 4.19 -3.37
C LEU A 95 -9.36 3.30 -4.59
N SER A 96 -8.13 3.27 -5.11
CA SER A 96 -7.75 2.37 -6.21
C SER A 96 -7.70 0.89 -5.82
N GLY A 97 -7.71 0.57 -4.51
CA GLY A 97 -7.52 -0.78 -4.00
C GLY A 97 -6.06 -1.28 -4.01
N ALA A 98 -5.11 -0.43 -4.41
CA ALA A 98 -3.67 -0.74 -4.35
C ALA A 98 -3.19 -0.95 -2.92
N ILE A 99 -3.76 -0.21 -1.96
CA ILE A 99 -3.53 -0.40 -0.52
C ILE A 99 -4.78 -1.07 0.05
N LYS A 100 -4.68 -2.37 0.36
CA LYS A 100 -5.77 -3.09 1.04
C LYS A 100 -5.54 -3.06 2.56
N SER A 101 -5.75 -1.89 3.15
CA SER A 101 -5.78 -1.65 4.59
C SER A 101 -7.12 -1.00 4.96
N SER A 102 -7.49 -1.14 6.22
CA SER A 102 -8.70 -0.56 6.80
C SER A 102 -8.33 0.07 8.13
N THR A 103 -9.03 1.14 8.48
CA THR A 103 -8.94 1.88 9.74
C THR A 103 -10.35 2.14 10.22
N ASP A 104 -10.51 2.61 11.46
CA ASP A 104 -11.83 2.95 12.00
C ASP A 104 -12.57 3.98 11.13
N PHE A 105 -11.83 4.83 10.38
CA PHE A 105 -12.38 5.70 9.33
C PHE A 105 -13.40 5.01 8.40
N GLN A 106 -13.10 3.79 7.93
CA GLN A 106 -14.01 3.07 7.03
C GLN A 106 -15.34 2.75 7.71
N VAL A 107 -15.33 2.40 9.00
CA VAL A 107 -16.56 2.13 9.74
C VAL A 107 -17.41 3.38 9.88
N TYR A 108 -16.83 4.50 10.29
CA TYR A 108 -17.59 5.75 10.44
C TYR A 108 -18.12 6.27 9.10
N SER A 109 -17.32 6.16 8.04
CA SER A 109 -17.67 6.63 6.71
C SER A 109 -18.70 5.73 6.02
N GLU A 110 -18.42 4.43 5.92
CA GLU A 110 -19.23 3.49 5.13
C GLU A 110 -20.44 2.95 5.89
N VAL A 111 -20.29 2.63 7.18
CA VAL A 111 -21.40 2.11 8.01
C VAL A 111 -22.17 3.25 8.67
N GLY A 112 -21.46 4.28 9.16
CA GLY A 112 -22.07 5.43 9.81
C GLY A 112 -22.60 6.50 8.86
N GLY A 113 -22.09 6.59 7.62
CA GLY A 113 -22.38 7.70 6.70
C GLY A 113 -21.82 9.05 7.16
N ILE A 114 -21.00 9.07 8.22
CA ILE A 114 -20.47 10.28 8.84
C ILE A 114 -19.21 10.69 8.07
N PRO A 115 -19.04 11.97 7.70
CA PRO A 115 -17.77 12.41 7.13
C PRO A 115 -16.69 12.62 8.21
N GLY A 116 -15.42 12.50 7.84
CA GLY A 116 -14.32 12.67 8.77
C GLY A 116 -12.96 12.86 8.11
N PHE A 117 -11.93 12.99 8.94
CA PHE A 117 -10.53 12.96 8.52
C PHE A 117 -9.82 11.76 9.14
N ASP A 118 -8.98 11.11 8.33
CA ASP A 118 -8.09 10.04 8.77
C ASP A 118 -6.65 10.51 8.74
N PHE A 119 -6.01 10.51 9.92
CA PHE A 119 -4.64 10.94 10.10
C PHE A 119 -3.75 9.75 10.40
N ALA A 120 -2.60 9.64 9.74
CA ALA A 120 -1.61 8.61 10.06
C ALA A 120 -0.20 9.16 10.17
N TYR A 121 0.57 8.58 11.09
CA TYR A 121 2.02 8.54 11.00
C TYR A 121 2.46 7.50 9.95
N THR A 122 3.46 7.83 9.15
CA THR A 122 3.94 6.96 8.06
C THR A 122 5.46 6.79 8.01
N ASP A 123 6.23 7.41 8.91
CA ASP A 123 7.67 7.17 8.97
C ASP A 123 7.94 5.80 9.63
N SER A 124 8.95 5.08 9.14
CA SER A 124 9.41 3.78 9.67
C SER A 124 8.35 2.67 9.70
N ILE A 125 7.53 2.54 8.65
CA ILE A 125 6.47 1.51 8.50
C ILE A 125 6.96 0.06 8.72
N SER A 126 8.27 -0.19 8.55
CA SER A 126 8.86 -1.51 8.76
C SER A 126 8.72 -2.04 10.20
N VAL A 127 8.57 -1.18 11.21
CA VAL A 127 8.42 -1.61 12.62
C VAL A 127 6.97 -1.87 13.04
N TYR A 128 5.99 -1.47 12.21
CA TYR A 128 4.56 -1.61 12.51
C TYR A 128 4.12 -3.08 12.70
N HIS A 129 3.22 -3.34 13.66
CA HIS A 129 2.83 -4.67 14.17
C HIS A 129 4.02 -5.56 14.60
N THR A 130 5.05 -4.98 15.20
CA THR A 130 6.19 -5.72 15.78
C THR A 130 6.45 -5.25 17.21
N LYS A 131 7.24 -6.02 17.98
CA LYS A 131 7.68 -5.62 19.33
C LYS A 131 8.52 -4.33 19.33
N ASN A 132 9.06 -3.95 18.16
CA ASN A 132 9.87 -2.76 17.99
C ASN A 132 9.02 -1.50 17.75
N ASP A 133 7.69 -1.61 17.74
CA ASP A 133 6.81 -0.45 17.82
C ASP A 133 6.83 0.13 19.24
N LYS A 134 7.93 0.79 19.59
CA LYS A 134 8.26 1.27 20.95
C LYS A 134 8.61 2.76 20.96
N LEU A 135 8.33 3.43 22.07
CA LEU A 135 8.55 4.86 22.25
C LEU A 135 9.97 5.34 21.89
N GLU A 136 10.99 4.50 22.09
CA GLU A 136 12.39 4.81 21.75
C GLU A 136 12.62 5.11 20.26
N LEU A 137 11.78 4.55 19.39
CA LEU A 137 11.85 4.73 17.94
C LEU A 137 10.89 5.82 17.42
N LEU A 138 10.06 6.41 18.30
CA LEU A 138 9.23 7.56 17.97
C LEU A 138 10.13 8.76 17.66
N LYS A 139 10.01 9.27 16.44
CA LYS A 139 10.76 10.45 16.01
C LYS A 139 10.40 11.67 16.88
N PRO A 140 11.38 12.38 17.46
CA PRO A 140 11.12 13.58 18.25
C PRO A 140 10.28 14.61 17.48
N GLY A 141 9.31 15.22 18.16
CA GLY A 141 8.40 16.19 17.58
C GLY A 141 7.17 15.62 16.88
N SER A 142 7.05 14.29 16.67
CA SER A 142 5.88 13.69 16.01
C SER A 142 4.58 13.97 16.79
N LEU A 143 4.58 13.70 18.10
CA LEU A 143 3.42 13.99 18.97
C LEU A 143 3.12 15.49 19.06
N GLN A 144 4.16 16.33 19.10
CA GLN A 144 3.99 17.79 19.12
C GLN A 144 3.35 18.28 17.82
N HIS A 145 3.76 17.76 16.66
CA HIS A 145 3.18 18.11 15.38
C HIS A 145 1.69 17.76 15.31
N LEU A 146 1.31 16.57 15.79
CA LEU A 146 -0.11 16.19 15.89
C LEU A 146 -0.86 17.14 16.83
N GLY A 147 -0.32 17.40 18.03
CA GLY A 147 -0.94 18.29 19.01
C GLY A 147 -1.10 19.74 18.53
N ASP A 148 -0.05 20.32 17.97
CA ASP A 148 0.02 21.70 17.45
C ASP A 148 -0.97 21.96 16.31
N ASN A 149 -1.34 20.93 15.55
CA ASN A 149 -2.35 21.03 14.49
C ASN A 149 -3.75 20.71 14.99
N MET A 150 -3.88 19.62 15.76
CA MET A 150 -5.17 19.08 16.15
C MET A 150 -5.86 19.91 17.23
N LEU A 151 -5.11 20.48 18.19
CA LEU A 151 -5.69 21.31 19.23
C LEU A 151 -6.41 22.54 18.69
N PRO A 152 -5.78 23.42 17.88
CA PRO A 152 -6.48 24.59 17.34
C PRO A 152 -7.62 24.19 16.38
N PHE A 153 -7.46 23.09 15.63
CA PHE A 153 -8.52 22.53 14.79
C PHE A 153 -9.75 22.17 15.61
N LEU A 154 -9.59 21.36 16.67
CA LEU A 154 -10.70 20.95 17.52
C LEU A 154 -11.34 22.12 18.28
N VAL A 155 -10.57 23.11 18.73
CA VAL A 155 -11.11 24.33 19.35
C VAL A 155 -12.02 25.08 18.37
N GLU A 156 -11.54 25.35 17.16
CA GLU A 156 -12.31 26.09 16.14
C GLU A 156 -13.57 25.31 15.72
N MET A 157 -13.45 24.00 15.55
CA MET A 157 -14.58 23.10 15.25
C MET A 157 -15.66 23.15 16.33
N ALA A 158 -15.26 23.15 17.61
CA ALA A 158 -16.21 23.18 18.73
C ALA A 158 -16.84 24.55 18.96
N LEU A 159 -16.16 25.64 18.60
CA LEU A 159 -16.69 27.01 18.65
C LEU A 159 -17.63 27.33 17.48
N SER A 160 -17.45 26.67 16.34
CA SER A 160 -18.26 26.89 15.13
C SER A 160 -19.73 26.50 15.36
N ALA A 161 -20.63 27.49 15.26
CA ALA A 161 -22.07 27.33 15.47
C ALA A 161 -22.78 26.57 14.32
N ASN A 162 -22.11 26.33 13.20
CA ASN A 162 -22.73 25.85 11.96
C ASN A 162 -22.65 24.34 11.74
N LEU A 163 -22.00 23.56 12.61
CA LEU A 163 -21.84 22.10 12.40
C LEU A 163 -23.18 21.35 12.26
N SER A 164 -24.22 21.77 12.99
CA SER A 164 -25.55 21.12 12.95
C SER A 164 -26.31 21.35 11.64
N ILE A 165 -26.18 22.53 11.03
CA ILE A 165 -26.80 22.88 9.73
C ILE A 165 -26.07 22.15 8.59
N ILE A 166 -24.76 21.92 8.75
CA ILE A 166 -23.90 21.34 7.74
C ILE A 166 -24.05 19.81 7.64
N GLY A 167 -24.39 19.13 8.74
CA GLY A 167 -24.68 17.68 8.75
C GLY A 167 -25.85 17.28 7.84
N ASP A 168 -26.91 18.11 7.77
CA ASP A 168 -28.08 17.88 6.91
C ASP A 168 -27.78 18.14 5.42
N VAL A 169 -26.85 19.05 5.11
CA VAL A 169 -26.43 19.37 3.74
C VAL A 169 -25.42 18.33 3.21
N ALA A 170 -24.62 17.72 4.09
CA ALA A 170 -23.65 16.69 3.73
C ALA A 170 -24.29 15.42 3.11
N GLY A 171 -25.62 15.26 3.13
CA GLY A 171 -26.31 14.16 2.47
C GLY A 171 -26.57 14.33 0.97
N LYS A 172 -26.39 15.54 0.40
CA LYS A 172 -26.76 15.84 -1.01
C LYS A 172 -25.55 16.40 -1.77
N ASP A 173 -25.02 15.62 -2.70
CA ASP A 173 -23.88 15.90 -3.58
C ASP A 173 -22.55 16.25 -2.86
N ARG A 174 -21.83 15.19 -2.47
CA ARG A 174 -20.49 15.27 -1.90
C ARG A 174 -19.44 15.40 -3.00
N ASP A 175 -19.24 16.61 -3.49
CA ASP A 175 -18.16 16.90 -4.43
C ASP A 175 -16.81 16.53 -3.79
N ALA A 176 -16.00 15.69 -4.44
CA ALA A 176 -14.68 15.32 -3.90
C ALA A 176 -13.82 16.57 -3.63
N HIS A 177 -12.82 16.47 -2.75
CA HIS A 177 -11.93 17.59 -2.43
C HIS A 177 -10.49 17.24 -2.79
N THR A 178 -9.82 18.14 -3.49
CA THR A 178 -8.38 18.08 -3.73
C THR A 178 -7.69 18.85 -2.62
N TYR A 179 -6.75 18.22 -1.93
CA TYR A 179 -6.01 18.84 -0.84
C TYR A 179 -4.56 18.35 -0.77
N PHE A 180 -3.63 19.26 -0.47
CA PHE A 180 -2.22 18.93 -0.26
C PHE A 180 -1.50 20.02 0.53
N ASP A 181 -0.43 19.64 1.24
CA ASP A 181 0.48 20.60 1.88
C ASP A 181 1.70 20.92 1.02
N ILE A 182 2.16 22.17 1.09
CA ILE A 182 3.42 22.64 0.51
C ILE A 182 4.44 22.74 1.64
N LEU A 183 5.40 21.80 1.66
CA LEU A 183 6.48 21.69 2.64
C LEU A 183 6.00 21.58 4.12
N GLY A 184 4.71 21.35 4.33
CA GLY A 184 4.02 21.45 5.62
C GLY A 184 4.02 22.83 6.25
N ILE A 185 4.04 23.88 5.41
CA ILE A 185 3.93 25.29 5.83
C ILE A 185 2.57 25.84 5.43
N TYR A 186 2.15 25.58 4.19
CA TYR A 186 0.88 26.03 3.65
C TYR A 186 0.05 24.83 3.21
N MET A 187 -1.26 24.90 3.41
CA MET A 187 -2.21 23.94 2.89
C MET A 187 -2.96 24.53 1.71
N VAL A 188 -3.08 23.77 0.64
CA VAL A 188 -3.94 24.07 -0.50
C VAL A 188 -5.13 23.11 -0.43
N GLU A 189 -6.33 23.65 -0.49
CA GLU A 189 -7.57 22.90 -0.61
C GLU A 189 -8.44 23.54 -1.70
N CYS A 190 -9.13 22.71 -2.47
CA CYS A 190 -10.13 23.15 -3.42
C CYS A 190 -11.15 22.05 -3.71
N SER A 191 -12.37 22.46 -4.10
CA SER A 191 -13.37 21.52 -4.60
C SER A 191 -12.89 20.85 -5.89
N GLN A 192 -13.19 19.56 -6.06
CA GLN A 192 -12.82 18.80 -7.24
C GLN A 192 -13.43 19.40 -8.52
N SER A 193 -14.64 19.95 -8.45
CA SER A 193 -15.26 20.64 -9.58
C SER A 193 -14.46 21.86 -10.03
N PHE A 194 -14.02 22.72 -9.11
CA PHE A 194 -13.16 23.85 -9.44
C PHE A 194 -11.81 23.40 -10.00
N ALA A 195 -11.20 22.40 -9.37
CA ALA A 195 -9.96 21.79 -9.84
C ALA A 195 -10.11 21.25 -11.27
N ASN A 196 -11.20 20.53 -11.56
CA ASN A 196 -11.49 19.99 -12.88
C ASN A 196 -11.69 21.07 -13.94
N ILE A 197 -12.33 22.20 -13.62
CA ILE A 197 -12.42 23.35 -14.53
C ILE A 197 -11.01 23.84 -14.88
N PHE A 198 -10.15 23.98 -13.87
CA PHE A 198 -8.76 24.39 -14.10
C PHE A 198 -7.96 23.36 -14.92
N TYR A 199 -8.10 22.07 -14.62
CA TYR A 199 -7.45 20.99 -15.38
C TYR A 199 -7.90 20.97 -16.85
N ASN A 200 -9.21 21.05 -17.10
CA ASN A 200 -9.78 21.03 -18.44
C ASN A 200 -9.42 22.28 -19.25
N THR A 201 -9.38 23.46 -18.63
CA THR A 201 -9.00 24.70 -19.32
C THR A 201 -7.53 24.68 -19.75
N ILE A 202 -6.62 24.26 -18.86
CA ILE A 202 -5.20 24.11 -19.21
C ILE A 202 -4.99 23.00 -20.25
N LEU A 203 -5.70 21.88 -20.13
CA LEU A 203 -5.66 20.81 -21.13
C LEU A 203 -6.13 21.30 -22.50
N LEU A 204 -7.25 22.02 -22.57
CA LEU A 204 -7.77 22.59 -23.81
C LEU A 204 -6.79 23.59 -24.43
N GLN A 205 -6.23 24.51 -23.63
CA GLN A 205 -5.21 25.45 -24.12
C GLN A 205 -4.00 24.71 -24.69
N ALA A 206 -3.55 23.66 -24.02
CA ALA A 206 -2.40 22.90 -24.47
C ALA A 206 -2.70 22.13 -25.77
N ILE A 207 -3.91 21.58 -25.93
CA ILE A 207 -4.38 20.97 -27.20
C ILE A 207 -4.44 22.02 -28.31
N LEU A 208 -5.01 23.20 -28.06
CA LEU A 208 -5.10 24.28 -29.05
C LEU A 208 -3.72 24.75 -29.52
N ILE A 209 -2.76 24.88 -28.60
CA ILE A 209 -1.36 25.22 -28.93
C ILE A 209 -0.74 24.14 -29.80
N TRP A 210 -0.97 22.86 -29.49
CA TRP A 210 -0.48 21.75 -30.32
C TRP A 210 -1.11 21.75 -31.70
N VAL A 211 -2.43 21.87 -31.81
CA VAL A 211 -3.15 21.92 -33.08
C VAL A 211 -2.66 23.09 -33.93
N ALA A 212 -2.54 24.30 -33.36
CA ALA A 212 -2.00 25.46 -34.07
C ALA A 212 -0.55 25.23 -34.52
N SER A 213 0.30 24.65 -33.66
CA SER A 213 1.69 24.33 -34.01
C SER A 213 1.78 23.30 -35.14
N LEU A 214 0.87 22.34 -35.20
CA LEU A 214 0.80 21.32 -36.25
C LEU A 214 0.27 21.88 -37.57
N ILE A 215 -0.71 22.79 -37.52
CA ILE A 215 -1.23 23.48 -38.71
C ILE A 215 -0.13 24.35 -39.33
N VAL A 216 0.60 25.12 -38.53
CA VAL A 216 1.69 25.99 -39.00
C VAL A 216 2.88 25.16 -39.50
N GLY A 217 3.23 24.08 -38.80
CA GLY A 217 4.37 23.23 -39.15
C GLY A 217 4.10 22.14 -40.20
N GLY A 218 2.83 21.96 -40.59
CA GLY A 218 2.39 20.97 -41.57
C GLY A 218 2.75 19.52 -41.23
N PHE A 219 2.81 18.68 -42.27
CA PHE A 219 3.09 17.24 -42.12
C PHE A 219 4.44 16.96 -41.43
N GLN A 220 5.44 17.82 -41.63
CA GLN A 220 6.77 17.67 -41.04
C GLN A 220 6.74 17.77 -39.51
N ALA A 221 6.00 18.75 -38.98
CA ALA A 221 5.80 18.92 -37.54
C ALA A 221 5.00 17.75 -36.93
N PHE A 222 4.01 17.21 -37.66
CA PHE A 222 3.26 16.04 -37.22
C PHE A 222 4.15 14.80 -37.06
N THR A 223 5.00 14.51 -38.03
CA THR A 223 5.97 13.41 -37.95
C THR A 223 7.04 13.66 -36.89
N ALA A 224 7.51 14.90 -36.71
CA ALA A 224 8.45 15.23 -35.64
C ALA A 224 7.83 15.02 -34.25
N MET A 225 6.54 15.36 -34.09
CA MET A 225 5.76 15.06 -32.89
C MET A 225 5.68 13.55 -32.65
N LEU A 226 5.33 12.75 -33.67
CA LEU A 226 5.28 11.29 -33.55
C LEU A 226 6.64 10.68 -33.16
N LEU A 227 7.74 11.18 -33.73
CA LEU A 227 9.09 10.76 -33.38
C LEU A 227 9.49 11.20 -31.95
N SER A 228 8.99 12.32 -31.45
CA SER A 228 9.17 12.72 -30.05
C SER A 228 8.40 11.79 -29.08
N ILE A 229 7.19 11.35 -29.45
CA ILE A 229 6.43 10.34 -28.70
C ILE A 229 7.19 9.01 -28.73
N LEU A 230 7.71 8.61 -29.89
CA LEU A 230 8.53 7.41 -30.01
C LEU A 230 9.77 7.47 -29.11
N SER A 231 10.42 8.63 -28.99
CA SER A 231 11.55 8.82 -28.07
C SER A 231 11.15 8.57 -26.61
N ILE A 232 9.97 9.04 -26.19
CA ILE A 232 9.43 8.76 -24.85
C ILE A 232 9.16 7.26 -24.69
N VAL A 233 8.50 6.63 -25.66
CA VAL A 233 8.23 5.18 -25.60
C VAL A 233 9.54 4.38 -25.48
N LEU A 234 10.56 4.74 -26.27
CA LEU A 234 11.89 4.14 -26.17
C LEU A 234 12.55 4.38 -24.82
N MET A 235 12.43 5.58 -24.25
CA MET A 235 12.90 5.91 -22.90
C MET A 235 12.32 4.95 -21.85
N TRP A 236 11.01 4.72 -21.88
CA TRP A 236 10.33 3.78 -20.97
C TRP A 236 10.75 2.32 -21.20
N ILE A 237 10.78 1.87 -22.46
CA ILE A 237 11.16 0.49 -22.81
C ILE A 237 12.59 0.18 -22.33
N PHE A 238 13.56 1.05 -22.61
CA PHE A 238 14.94 0.83 -22.20
C PHE A 238 15.14 0.98 -20.69
N SER A 239 14.42 1.90 -20.04
CA SER A 239 14.44 2.02 -18.58
C SER A 239 13.92 0.75 -17.90
N LEU A 240 12.81 0.17 -18.40
CA LEU A 240 12.28 -1.10 -17.91
C LEU A 240 13.24 -2.26 -18.21
N SER A 241 13.76 -2.35 -19.44
CA SER A 241 14.60 -3.48 -19.86
C SER A 241 15.91 -3.59 -19.07
N LEU A 242 16.48 -2.48 -18.59
CA LEU A 242 17.67 -2.50 -17.75
C LEU A 242 17.36 -2.71 -16.26
N THR A 243 16.20 -2.24 -15.78
CA THR A 243 15.89 -2.27 -14.35
C THR A 243 15.21 -3.57 -13.92
N VAL A 244 14.31 -4.12 -14.74
CA VAL A 244 13.57 -5.35 -14.44
C VAL A 244 14.50 -6.55 -14.21
N PRO A 245 15.55 -6.79 -15.02
CA PRO A 245 16.50 -7.88 -14.74
C PRO A 245 17.16 -7.78 -13.36
N VAL A 246 17.42 -6.56 -12.86
CA VAL A 246 17.98 -6.37 -11.50
C VAL A 246 17.03 -6.95 -10.44
N ALA A 247 15.72 -6.76 -10.61
CA ALA A 247 14.73 -7.32 -9.67
C ALA A 247 14.77 -8.86 -9.60
N PHE A 248 15.07 -9.53 -10.72
CA PHE A 248 15.24 -10.98 -10.80
C PHE A 248 16.63 -11.45 -10.33
N LEU A 249 17.67 -10.64 -10.52
CA LEU A 249 19.04 -10.95 -10.10
C LEU A 249 19.24 -10.82 -8.58
N LEU A 250 18.60 -9.85 -7.94
CA LEU A 250 18.78 -9.58 -6.50
C LEU A 250 18.55 -10.82 -5.61
N PRO A 251 17.46 -11.60 -5.76
CA PRO A 251 17.26 -12.82 -4.96
C PRO A 251 18.29 -13.93 -5.22
N LEU A 252 19.07 -13.87 -6.31
CA LEU A 252 20.11 -14.85 -6.63
C LEU A 252 21.47 -14.49 -6.03
N VAL A 253 21.75 -13.19 -5.93
CA VAL A 253 23.04 -12.67 -5.47
C VAL A 253 23.02 -12.35 -3.99
N CYS A 254 21.89 -11.86 -3.48
CA CYS A 254 21.76 -11.40 -2.10
C CYS A 254 21.29 -12.52 -1.17
N VAL A 255 21.74 -12.42 0.08
CA VAL A 255 21.35 -13.32 1.16
C VAL A 255 19.84 -13.23 1.45
N HIS A 256 19.29 -12.02 1.43
CA HIS A 256 17.86 -11.75 1.56
C HIS A 256 17.32 -11.19 0.23
N PRO A 257 16.12 -11.58 -0.24
CA PRO A 257 15.59 -11.13 -1.53
C PRO A 257 15.42 -9.62 -1.66
N SER A 258 15.16 -8.92 -0.55
CA SER A 258 14.89 -7.47 -0.52
C SER A 258 15.90 -6.77 0.38
N PRO A 259 17.16 -6.58 -0.07
CA PRO A 259 18.27 -6.16 0.80
C PRO A 259 18.19 -4.69 1.28
N TYR A 260 17.33 -3.88 0.66
CA TYR A 260 17.19 -2.44 0.89
C TYR A 260 16.17 -2.07 1.97
N ILE A 261 15.53 -3.04 2.65
CA ILE A 261 14.54 -2.78 3.71
C ILE A 261 15.14 -1.93 4.84
N GLY A 262 16.30 -2.34 5.38
CA GLY A 262 17.01 -1.60 6.42
C GLY A 262 17.64 -0.29 5.93
N SER A 263 17.79 -0.11 4.61
CA SER A 263 18.47 1.04 4.01
C SER A 263 17.79 1.48 2.71
N PRO A 264 16.63 2.16 2.77
CA PRO A 264 15.81 2.44 1.60
C PRO A 264 16.48 3.27 0.50
N TRP A 265 17.52 4.05 0.81
CA TRP A 265 18.25 4.85 -0.19
C TRP A 265 18.98 3.98 -1.23
N LEU A 266 19.25 2.70 -0.92
CA LEU A 266 19.89 1.77 -1.85
C LEU A 266 19.08 1.55 -3.12
N ILE A 267 17.75 1.77 -3.09
CA ILE A 267 16.91 1.69 -4.30
C ILE A 267 17.36 2.67 -5.39
N MET A 268 17.97 3.80 -5.02
CA MET A 268 18.50 4.78 -5.99
C MET A 268 19.64 4.18 -6.80
N GLY A 269 20.52 3.39 -6.16
CA GLY A 269 21.62 2.74 -6.85
C GLY A 269 21.18 1.45 -7.56
N LEU A 270 20.36 0.63 -6.90
CA LEU A 270 19.93 -0.67 -7.43
C LEU A 270 18.97 -0.53 -8.62
N PHE A 271 17.99 0.38 -8.53
CA PHE A 271 16.95 0.54 -9.54
C PHE A 271 17.02 1.91 -10.24
N GLY A 272 17.38 2.98 -9.51
CA GLY A 272 17.43 4.33 -10.08
C GLY A 272 18.53 4.50 -11.12
N ALA A 273 19.75 4.03 -10.83
CA ALA A 273 20.86 4.11 -11.77
C ALA A 273 20.60 3.37 -13.11
N PRO A 274 20.20 2.09 -13.14
CA PRO A 274 19.87 1.42 -14.40
C PRO A 274 18.66 2.05 -15.11
N ALA A 275 17.67 2.55 -14.37
CA ALA A 275 16.55 3.28 -14.95
C ALA A 275 16.99 4.57 -15.66
N VAL A 276 17.84 5.39 -15.03
CA VAL A 276 18.38 6.62 -15.64
C VAL A 276 19.23 6.29 -16.87
N ILE A 277 20.05 5.25 -16.82
CA ILE A 277 20.85 4.79 -17.97
C ILE A 277 19.92 4.38 -19.12
N GLY A 278 18.92 3.55 -18.83
CA GLY A 278 17.98 3.07 -19.84
C GLY A 278 17.16 4.21 -20.45
N ALA A 279 16.66 5.12 -19.61
CA ALA A 279 15.96 6.32 -20.04
C ALA A 279 16.83 7.19 -20.95
N LEU A 280 18.09 7.44 -20.56
CA LEU A 280 19.03 8.21 -21.38
C LEU A 280 19.31 7.55 -22.73
N VAL A 281 19.56 6.23 -22.75
CA VAL A 281 19.84 5.47 -23.98
C VAL A 281 18.63 5.47 -24.91
N GLY A 282 17.44 5.16 -24.39
CA GLY A 282 16.20 5.13 -25.16
C GLY A 282 15.83 6.49 -25.73
N GLN A 283 15.90 7.55 -24.90
CA GLN A 283 15.63 8.91 -25.37
C GLN A 283 16.68 9.36 -26.38
N HIS A 284 17.97 9.04 -26.17
CA HIS A 284 19.04 9.38 -27.10
C HIS A 284 18.88 8.70 -28.46
N LEU A 285 18.44 7.45 -28.50
CA LEU A 285 18.11 6.76 -29.74
C LEU A 285 16.98 7.48 -30.50
N GLY A 286 15.92 7.87 -29.79
CA GLY A 286 14.84 8.69 -30.36
C GLY A 286 15.33 10.04 -30.89
N PHE A 287 16.22 10.72 -30.15
CA PHE A 287 16.88 11.95 -30.59
C PHE A 287 17.66 11.75 -31.90
N LEU A 288 18.42 10.65 -32.03
CA LEU A 288 19.17 10.35 -33.26
C LEU A 288 18.25 10.11 -34.47
N ILE A 289 17.15 9.38 -34.27
CA ILE A 289 16.15 9.11 -35.32
C ILE A 289 15.51 10.42 -35.78
N LEU A 290 15.07 11.25 -34.83
CA LEU A 290 14.47 12.55 -35.10
C LEU A 290 15.45 13.49 -35.82
N HIS A 291 16.69 13.58 -35.34
CA HIS A 291 17.72 14.41 -35.97
C HIS A 291 18.01 13.97 -37.40
N LYS A 292 18.13 12.65 -37.65
CA LYS A 292 18.32 12.10 -38.99
C LYS A 292 17.14 12.41 -39.92
N TYR A 293 15.91 12.36 -39.41
CA TYR A 293 14.72 12.74 -40.15
C TYR A 293 14.74 14.22 -40.56
N LEU A 294 15.00 15.13 -39.62
CA LEU A 294 15.08 16.57 -39.90
C LEU A 294 16.19 16.91 -40.90
N CYS A 295 17.36 16.28 -40.77
CA CYS A 295 18.47 16.45 -41.72
C CYS A 295 18.11 15.96 -43.13
N ARG A 296 17.40 14.82 -43.27
CA ARG A 296 16.97 14.31 -44.59
C ARG A 296 16.00 15.22 -45.31
N ILE A 297 15.13 15.89 -44.55
CA ILE A 297 14.18 16.85 -45.11
C ILE A 297 14.91 18.12 -45.54
N ALA A 298 15.78 18.65 -44.69
CA ALA A 298 16.58 19.83 -45.01
C ALA A 298 17.48 19.60 -46.25
N SER A 299 18.03 18.39 -46.41
CA SER A 299 18.88 18.04 -47.55
C SER A 299 18.12 17.63 -48.81
N LYS A 300 16.77 17.62 -48.80
CA LYS A 300 15.91 17.08 -49.88
C LYS A 300 16.33 15.67 -50.34
N GLY A 301 16.80 14.83 -49.41
CA GLY A 301 17.25 13.45 -49.68
C GLY A 301 18.73 13.29 -50.02
N ALA A 302 19.52 14.37 -50.11
CA ALA A 302 20.97 14.29 -50.29
C ALA A 302 21.70 13.82 -49.00
N PRO A 303 22.95 13.32 -49.10
CA PRO A 303 23.73 12.90 -47.94
C PRO A 303 23.93 14.03 -46.92
N ILE A 304 23.92 13.72 -45.62
CA ILE A 304 24.03 14.72 -44.54
C ILE A 304 25.32 15.55 -44.64
N SER A 305 26.40 14.96 -45.18
CA SER A 305 27.69 15.64 -45.41
C SER A 305 27.61 16.80 -46.40
N THR A 306 26.54 16.91 -47.19
CA THR A 306 26.32 18.01 -48.14
C THR A 306 25.69 19.25 -47.50
N LEU A 307 25.28 19.15 -46.23
CA LEU A 307 24.58 20.22 -45.50
C LEU A 307 25.58 21.14 -44.79
N ASP A 308 25.38 22.46 -44.84
CA ASP A 308 26.22 23.45 -44.14
C ASP A 308 26.33 23.15 -42.63
N VAL A 309 27.52 23.39 -42.07
CA VAL A 309 27.84 23.10 -40.65
C VAL A 309 26.93 23.88 -39.71
N ASN A 310 26.62 25.15 -40.03
CA ASN A 310 25.71 25.96 -39.23
C ASN A 310 24.27 25.42 -39.27
N LEU A 311 23.84 24.93 -40.44
CA LEU A 311 22.51 24.33 -40.59
C LEU A 311 22.40 23.01 -39.84
N GLN A 312 23.44 22.17 -39.86
CA GLN A 312 23.48 20.94 -39.04
C GLN A 312 23.39 21.25 -37.54
N TYR A 313 24.10 22.28 -37.07
CA TYR A 313 24.01 22.74 -35.68
C TYR A 313 22.59 23.21 -35.33
N LEU A 314 21.96 23.97 -36.23
CA LEU A 314 20.60 24.47 -36.04
C LEU A 314 19.56 23.34 -35.94
N LEU A 315 19.65 22.34 -36.81
CA LEU A 315 18.78 21.16 -36.78
C LEU A 315 18.98 20.33 -35.52
N LYS A 316 20.19 20.31 -34.97
CA LYS A 316 20.48 19.65 -33.69
C LYS A 316 19.77 20.35 -32.52
N LEU A 317 19.76 21.68 -32.49
CA LEU A 317 18.99 22.48 -31.51
C LEU A 317 17.49 22.28 -31.68
N GLU A 318 17.01 22.22 -32.92
CA GLU A 318 15.60 21.94 -33.20
C GLU A 318 15.18 20.54 -32.72
N SER A 319 16.03 19.53 -32.95
CA SER A 319 15.81 18.17 -32.45
C SER A 319 15.66 18.15 -30.93
N GLU A 320 16.54 18.87 -30.21
CA GLU A 320 16.49 19.00 -28.75
C GLU A 320 15.15 19.60 -28.26
N ARG A 321 14.69 20.67 -28.91
CA ARG A 321 13.41 21.33 -28.58
C ARG A 321 12.22 20.41 -28.78
N TRP A 322 12.23 19.58 -29.82
CA TRP A 322 11.17 18.60 -30.06
C TRP A 322 11.14 17.49 -29.01
N ILE A 323 12.30 17.00 -28.56
CA ILE A 323 12.37 16.03 -27.45
C ILE A 323 11.86 16.66 -26.15
N PHE A 324 12.25 17.91 -25.86
CA PHE A 324 11.75 18.65 -24.70
C PHE A 324 10.23 18.84 -24.74
N LYS A 325 9.67 19.23 -25.91
CA LYS A 325 8.22 19.34 -26.12
C LYS A 325 7.50 18.00 -25.98
N GLY A 326 8.16 16.89 -26.27
CA GLY A 326 7.64 15.54 -26.00
C GLY A 326 7.24 15.38 -24.53
N GLY A 327 7.99 15.97 -23.59
CA GLY A 327 7.64 15.97 -22.17
C GLY A 327 6.26 16.60 -21.88
N PHE A 328 5.85 17.62 -22.64
CA PHE A 328 4.49 18.17 -22.53
C PHE A 328 3.42 17.15 -22.91
N LEU A 329 3.65 16.38 -23.97
CA LEU A 329 2.72 15.32 -24.41
C LEU A 329 2.61 14.22 -23.36
N LEU A 330 3.72 13.82 -22.75
CA LEU A 330 3.73 12.84 -21.66
C LEU A 330 2.87 13.33 -20.49
N TRP A 331 3.10 14.54 -19.99
CA TRP A 331 2.37 15.08 -18.86
C TRP A 331 0.92 15.47 -19.19
N GLN A 332 0.63 15.84 -20.44
CA GLN A 332 -0.75 15.96 -20.95
C GLN A 332 -1.47 14.62 -20.89
N PHE A 333 -0.84 13.54 -21.34
CA PHE A 333 -1.42 12.20 -21.28
C PHE A 333 -1.69 11.77 -19.83
N VAL A 334 -0.74 11.99 -18.92
CA VAL A 334 -0.92 11.68 -17.49
C VAL A 334 -2.03 12.53 -16.87
N LEU A 335 -2.15 13.82 -17.25
CA LEU A 335 -3.25 14.68 -16.81
C LEU A 335 -4.61 14.18 -17.30
N VAL A 336 -4.70 13.74 -18.57
CA VAL A 336 -5.92 13.13 -19.12
C VAL A 336 -6.31 11.87 -18.34
N LEU A 337 -5.35 11.00 -18.02
CA LEU A 337 -5.61 9.83 -17.19
C LEU A 337 -6.10 10.22 -15.79
N GLY A 338 -5.48 11.22 -15.16
CA GLY A 338 -5.90 11.73 -13.86
C GLY A 338 -7.35 12.23 -13.86
N ILE A 339 -7.74 13.00 -14.87
CA ILE A 339 -9.11 13.49 -15.04
C ILE A 339 -10.07 12.32 -15.32
N PHE A 340 -9.69 11.37 -16.18
CA PHE A 340 -10.50 10.21 -16.53
C PHE A 340 -10.82 9.32 -15.31
N PHE A 341 -9.82 9.05 -14.47
CA PHE A 341 -9.99 8.29 -13.22
C PHE A 341 -10.50 9.14 -12.05
N LYS A 342 -10.81 10.42 -12.27
CA LYS A 342 -11.24 11.37 -11.24
C LYS A 342 -10.28 11.45 -10.04
N ALA A 343 -8.97 11.34 -10.31
CA ALA A 343 -7.93 11.36 -9.28
C ALA A 343 -7.76 12.78 -8.71
N GLY A 344 -7.82 12.92 -7.38
CA GLY A 344 -7.59 14.20 -6.70
C GLY A 344 -6.15 14.70 -6.88
N SER A 345 -5.20 13.79 -7.05
CA SER A 345 -3.78 14.09 -7.31
C SER A 345 -3.46 14.62 -8.71
N SER A 346 -4.48 14.90 -9.54
CA SER A 346 -4.32 15.48 -10.90
C SER A 346 -3.63 16.86 -10.93
N TYR A 347 -3.52 17.55 -9.79
CA TYR A 347 -2.70 18.76 -9.68
C TYR A 347 -1.20 18.49 -9.93
N ILE A 348 -0.71 17.27 -9.66
CA ILE A 348 0.69 16.89 -9.91
C ILE A 348 1.00 16.94 -11.42
N PRO A 349 0.31 16.16 -12.30
CA PRO A 349 0.58 16.24 -13.74
C PRO A 349 0.27 17.61 -14.33
N LEU A 350 -0.71 18.34 -13.79
CA LEU A 350 -0.97 19.72 -14.16
C LEU A 350 0.28 20.60 -13.95
N LEU A 351 0.91 20.57 -12.78
CA LEU A 351 2.11 21.37 -12.49
C LEU A 351 3.30 20.99 -13.37
N TRP A 352 3.48 19.68 -13.60
CA TRP A 352 4.53 19.15 -14.48
C TRP A 352 4.29 19.45 -15.97
N LEU A 353 3.06 19.80 -16.36
CA LEU A 353 2.73 20.32 -17.68
C LEU A 353 2.88 21.84 -17.75
N ALA A 354 2.18 22.56 -16.88
CA ALA A 354 2.01 24.01 -16.95
C ALA A 354 3.31 24.77 -16.68
N SER A 355 4.05 24.40 -15.62
CA SER A 355 5.25 25.15 -15.21
C SER A 355 6.37 25.08 -16.26
N PRO A 356 6.77 23.89 -16.76
CA PRO A 356 7.73 23.79 -17.86
C PRO A 356 7.25 24.45 -19.16
N ALA A 357 5.95 24.36 -19.49
CA ALA A 357 5.39 24.99 -20.68
C ALA A 357 5.43 26.52 -20.61
N LEU A 358 5.11 27.11 -19.45
CA LEU A 358 5.19 28.56 -19.22
C LEU A 358 6.64 29.06 -19.30
N ALA A 359 7.58 28.37 -18.65
CA ALA A 359 8.99 28.74 -18.71
C ALA A 359 9.53 28.70 -20.15
N PHE A 360 9.20 27.65 -20.90
CA PHE A 360 9.56 27.52 -22.30
C PHE A 360 8.91 28.62 -23.16
N GLY A 361 7.62 28.89 -22.94
CA GLY A 361 6.86 29.94 -23.60
C GLY A 361 7.46 31.34 -23.44
N LEU A 362 7.88 31.68 -22.23
CA LEU A 362 8.40 33.01 -21.90
C LEU A 362 9.84 33.25 -22.40
N ILE A 363 10.67 32.20 -22.42
CA ILE A 363 12.12 32.36 -22.63
C ILE A 363 12.57 31.86 -24.00
N ASP A 364 12.08 30.69 -24.43
CA ASP A 364 12.64 29.91 -25.54
C ASP A 364 11.66 29.71 -26.71
N ALA A 365 10.39 30.12 -26.57
CA ALA A 365 9.42 30.05 -27.65
C ALA A 365 9.75 31.07 -28.74
N THR A 366 9.76 30.57 -29.97
CA THR A 366 9.94 31.37 -31.18
C THR A 366 8.56 31.69 -31.73
N LEU A 367 7.99 32.82 -31.33
CA LEU A 367 6.64 33.26 -31.75
C LEU A 367 6.54 33.70 -33.22
N THR A 368 7.65 33.69 -33.96
CA THR A 368 7.70 34.11 -35.37
C THR A 368 8.55 33.11 -36.17
N PRO A 369 8.09 32.62 -37.34
CA PRO A 369 8.85 31.69 -38.20
C PRO A 369 10.22 32.22 -38.65
N ALA A 370 10.40 33.55 -38.63
CA ALA A 370 11.64 34.23 -39.02
C ALA A 370 12.79 34.11 -38.00
N ARG A 371 12.54 33.60 -36.78
CA ARG A 371 13.58 33.50 -35.73
C ARG A 371 14.18 32.10 -35.70
N LEU A 372 15.50 32.03 -35.93
CA LEU A 372 16.30 30.81 -35.81
C LEU A 372 16.19 30.19 -34.41
N PRO A 373 16.12 28.85 -34.28
CA PRO A 373 16.11 28.20 -32.97
C PRO A 373 17.37 28.52 -32.18
N LYS A 374 17.17 28.96 -30.93
CA LYS A 374 18.23 29.19 -29.95
C LYS A 374 18.45 27.94 -29.10
N LYS A 375 19.65 27.81 -28.55
CA LYS A 375 19.96 26.79 -27.54
C LYS A 375 19.04 26.96 -26.34
N LEU A 376 18.44 25.85 -25.88
CA LEU A 376 17.63 25.85 -24.67
C LEU A 376 18.44 26.36 -23.48
N ARG A 377 17.89 27.33 -22.75
CA ARG A 377 18.58 27.92 -21.61
C ARG A 377 18.39 27.06 -20.36
N ILE A 378 19.43 26.95 -19.54
CA ILE A 378 19.35 26.28 -18.23
C ILE A 378 18.34 26.97 -17.32
N VAL A 379 18.18 28.30 -17.46
CA VAL A 379 17.18 29.08 -16.71
C VAL A 379 15.76 28.59 -16.97
N THR A 380 15.43 28.17 -18.19
CA THR A 380 14.13 27.59 -18.55
C THR A 380 13.86 26.30 -17.77
N LEU A 381 14.87 25.44 -17.65
CA LEU A 381 14.80 24.21 -16.88
C LEU A 381 14.60 24.49 -15.38
N LEU A 382 15.40 25.41 -14.83
CA LEU A 382 15.34 25.76 -13.41
C LEU A 382 13.96 26.34 -13.04
N LEU A 383 13.48 27.33 -13.78
CA LEU A 383 12.16 27.93 -13.53
C LEU A 383 11.03 26.94 -13.78
N GLY A 384 11.13 26.14 -14.85
CA GLY A 384 10.10 25.17 -15.21
C GLY A 384 9.97 24.02 -14.21
N LEU A 385 11.09 23.51 -13.69
CA LEU A 385 11.09 22.32 -12.81
C LEU A 385 11.01 22.63 -11.32
N THR A 386 11.32 23.86 -10.88
CA THR A 386 11.31 24.19 -9.43
C THR A 386 9.93 23.98 -8.79
N PRO A 387 8.81 24.55 -9.30
CA PRO A 387 7.51 24.34 -8.69
C PRO A 387 7.06 22.87 -8.61
N PRO A 388 7.09 22.08 -9.72
CA PRO A 388 6.61 20.72 -9.65
C PRO A 388 7.52 19.82 -8.79
N ILE A 389 8.84 20.02 -8.76
CA ILE A 389 9.75 19.27 -7.87
C ILE A 389 9.47 19.60 -6.40
N LEU A 390 9.27 20.87 -6.05
CA LEU A 390 9.03 21.30 -4.68
C LEU A 390 7.73 20.71 -4.10
N ILE A 391 6.68 20.61 -4.93
CA ILE A 391 5.38 20.10 -4.52
C ILE A 391 5.36 18.56 -4.51
N SER A 392 5.88 17.91 -5.55
CA SER A 392 5.75 16.45 -5.72
C SER A 392 6.90 15.63 -5.14
N GLY A 393 8.09 16.21 -4.96
CA GLY A 393 9.29 15.47 -4.53
C GLY A 393 9.13 14.82 -3.16
N GLY A 394 8.53 15.53 -2.20
CA GLY A 394 8.23 14.98 -0.86
C GLY A 394 7.29 13.78 -0.91
N ILE A 395 6.27 13.83 -1.79
CA ILE A 395 5.29 12.76 -1.98
C ILE A 395 5.99 11.50 -2.51
N PHE A 396 6.79 11.63 -3.57
CA PHE A 396 7.49 10.49 -4.15
C PHE A 396 8.51 9.86 -3.20
N ILE A 397 9.23 10.66 -2.42
CA ILE A 397 10.18 10.15 -1.41
C ILE A 397 9.44 9.40 -0.30
N ARG A 398 8.35 9.97 0.25
CA ARG A 398 7.55 9.31 1.29
C ARG A 398 6.90 8.03 0.77
N PHE A 399 6.37 8.06 -0.44
CA PHE A 399 5.74 6.89 -1.05
C PHE A 399 6.77 5.78 -1.37
N GLY A 400 7.98 6.13 -1.82
CA GLY A 400 9.07 5.16 -1.97
C GLY A 400 9.43 4.48 -0.64
N LYS A 401 9.51 5.26 0.45
CA LYS A 401 9.70 4.70 1.81
C LYS A 401 8.51 3.84 2.25
N PHE A 402 7.28 4.23 1.91
CA PHE A 402 6.07 3.47 2.19
C PHE A 402 6.09 2.10 1.52
N ILE A 403 6.40 2.04 0.22
CA ILE A 403 6.52 0.78 -0.52
C ILE A 403 7.59 -0.10 0.11
N VAL A 404 8.80 0.43 0.35
CA VAL A 404 9.91 -0.33 0.93
C VAL A 404 9.57 -0.86 2.32
N GLY A 405 9.03 -0.02 3.20
CA GLY A 405 8.65 -0.41 4.56
C GLY A 405 7.53 -1.47 4.58
N SER A 406 6.62 -1.43 3.61
CA SER A 406 5.53 -2.41 3.48
C SER A 406 6.01 -3.79 3.03
N ILE A 407 7.22 -3.92 2.45
CA ILE A 407 7.76 -5.21 1.98
C ILE A 407 7.92 -6.22 3.11
N VAL A 408 8.21 -5.74 4.33
CA VAL A 408 8.35 -6.59 5.52
C VAL A 408 7.10 -7.46 5.76
N ARG A 409 5.93 -7.01 5.30
CA ARG A 409 4.63 -7.68 5.46
C ARG A 409 3.91 -7.89 4.13
N PHE A 410 4.67 -7.99 3.04
CA PHE A 410 4.09 -8.08 1.69
C PHE A 410 3.41 -9.43 1.44
N ASP A 411 3.95 -10.50 2.00
CA ASP A 411 3.43 -11.85 1.77
C ASP A 411 2.30 -12.17 2.75
N ARG A 412 1.05 -12.02 2.27
CA ARG A 412 -0.16 -12.35 3.05
C ARG A 412 -0.35 -13.84 3.28
N ASP A 413 0.13 -14.65 2.33
CA ASP A 413 0.08 -16.11 2.33
C ASP A 413 1.54 -16.62 2.37
N PRO A 414 2.21 -16.62 3.54
CA PRO A 414 3.66 -16.82 3.67
C PRO A 414 4.22 -17.96 2.79
N GLY A 415 5.11 -17.60 1.87
CA GLY A 415 5.72 -18.51 0.90
C GLY A 415 4.99 -18.64 -0.44
N GLY A 416 3.83 -18.01 -0.59
CA GLY A 416 3.02 -18.02 -1.81
C GLY A 416 3.51 -17.02 -2.86
N VAL A 417 4.27 -16.00 -2.45
CA VAL A 417 4.73 -14.94 -3.35
C VAL A 417 6.13 -15.23 -3.92
N PRO A 418 6.36 -15.03 -5.24
CA PRO A 418 7.69 -15.13 -5.82
C PRO A 418 8.68 -14.12 -5.22
N TYR A 419 9.91 -14.54 -4.95
CA TYR A 419 10.93 -13.72 -4.28
C TYR A 419 11.31 -12.43 -5.04
N TRP A 420 11.12 -12.40 -6.37
CA TRP A 420 11.41 -11.24 -7.20
C TRP A 420 10.25 -10.23 -7.25
N LEU A 421 9.04 -10.58 -6.82
CA LEU A 421 7.84 -9.75 -7.03
C LEU A 421 7.93 -8.41 -6.29
N ALA A 422 8.37 -8.43 -5.03
CA ALA A 422 8.55 -7.20 -4.25
C ALA A 422 9.57 -6.25 -4.91
N ASN A 423 10.68 -6.81 -5.41
CA ASN A 423 11.69 -6.04 -6.15
C ASN A 423 11.15 -5.50 -7.47
N LEU A 424 10.31 -6.25 -8.17
CA LEU A 424 9.68 -5.82 -9.42
C LEU A 424 8.77 -4.61 -9.19
N ILE A 425 7.97 -4.62 -8.11
CA ILE A 425 7.10 -3.49 -7.75
C ILE A 425 7.93 -2.22 -7.49
N VAL A 426 9.00 -2.33 -6.70
CA VAL A 426 9.92 -1.20 -6.44
C VAL A 426 10.60 -0.74 -7.72
N ALA A 427 11.05 -1.67 -8.58
CA ALA A 427 11.68 -1.36 -9.86
C ALA A 427 10.73 -0.58 -10.79
N ILE A 428 9.49 -1.05 -10.96
CA ILE A 428 8.47 -0.37 -11.80
C ILE A 428 8.15 1.01 -11.24
N PHE A 429 8.01 1.14 -9.92
CA PHE A 429 7.81 2.43 -9.27
C PHE A 429 8.98 3.39 -9.56
N VAL A 430 10.23 2.96 -9.34
CA VAL A 430 11.41 3.79 -9.59
C VAL A 430 11.54 4.17 -11.07
N VAL A 431 11.31 3.23 -12.00
CA VAL A 431 11.31 3.50 -13.45
C VAL A 431 10.27 4.55 -13.81
N THR A 432 9.05 4.43 -13.27
CA THR A 432 7.95 5.37 -13.49
C THR A 432 8.35 6.77 -13.04
N ILE A 433 8.88 6.90 -11.82
CA ILE A 433 9.34 8.18 -11.27
C ILE A 433 10.49 8.76 -12.09
N VAL A 434 11.51 7.96 -12.44
CA VAL A 434 12.63 8.41 -13.26
C VAL A 434 12.15 8.92 -14.62
N CYS A 435 11.34 8.14 -15.34
CA CYS A 435 10.85 8.51 -16.66
C CYS A 435 9.98 9.77 -16.64
N LEU A 436 9.12 9.92 -15.63
CA LEU A 436 8.26 11.09 -15.49
C LEU A 436 9.05 12.36 -15.12
N LEU A 437 9.93 12.28 -14.11
CA LEU A 437 10.67 13.43 -13.60
C LEU A 437 11.80 13.88 -14.53
N PHE A 438 12.49 12.94 -15.18
CA PHE A 438 13.70 13.22 -15.95
C PHE A 438 13.43 13.55 -17.43
N VAL A 439 12.19 13.45 -17.91
CA VAL A 439 11.83 13.67 -19.33
C VAL A 439 12.35 15.01 -19.87
N TYR A 440 12.24 16.08 -19.09
CA TYR A 440 12.72 17.42 -19.45
C TYR A 440 14.24 17.55 -19.27
N LEU A 441 14.79 16.99 -18.19
CA LEU A 441 16.22 17.08 -17.87
C LEU A 441 17.09 16.36 -18.91
N LEU A 442 16.71 15.14 -19.30
CA LEU A 442 17.47 14.33 -20.25
C LEU A 442 17.53 14.97 -21.64
N SER A 443 16.52 15.77 -22.01
CA SER A 443 16.51 16.53 -23.27
C SER A 443 17.76 17.42 -23.42
N TYR A 444 18.21 18.08 -22.34
CA TYR A 444 19.37 18.98 -22.35
C TYR A 444 20.72 18.25 -22.41
N ILE A 445 20.76 17.02 -21.89
CA ILE A 445 22.00 16.23 -21.77
C ILE A 445 22.54 15.84 -23.16
N HIS A 446 21.69 15.82 -24.19
CA HIS A 446 22.11 15.49 -25.56
C HIS A 446 23.10 16.52 -26.17
N LEU A 447 23.10 17.76 -25.69
CA LEU A 447 23.98 18.83 -26.18
C LEU A 447 25.16 19.16 -25.27
N SER A 448 25.10 18.82 -23.98
CA SER A 448 26.08 19.25 -22.96
C SER A 448 27.43 18.52 -23.02
N GLY A 449 27.58 17.50 -23.89
CA GLY A 449 28.77 16.64 -23.93
C GLY A 449 28.94 15.74 -22.69
N SER A 450 28.12 15.92 -21.64
CA SER A 450 28.24 15.24 -20.35
C SER A 450 27.64 13.83 -20.32
N LYS A 451 27.10 13.33 -21.45
CA LYS A 451 26.48 11.99 -21.57
C LYS A 451 27.36 10.88 -21.02
N LEU A 452 28.64 10.87 -21.42
CA LEU A 452 29.58 9.83 -21.01
C LEU A 452 29.88 9.91 -19.50
N SER A 453 30.05 11.11 -18.96
CA SER A 453 30.27 11.32 -17.52
C SER A 453 29.06 10.85 -16.70
N LEU A 454 27.84 11.19 -17.13
CA LEU A 454 26.61 10.72 -16.49
C LEU A 454 26.49 9.19 -16.53
N LEU A 455 26.74 8.58 -17.69
CA LEU A 455 26.71 7.13 -17.87
C LEU A 455 27.70 6.44 -16.92
N ILE A 456 28.96 6.90 -16.90
CA ILE A 456 30.01 6.35 -16.04
C ILE A 456 29.62 6.50 -14.56
N SER A 457 29.14 7.67 -14.15
CA SER A 457 28.71 7.91 -12.77
C SER A 457 27.57 6.98 -12.34
N MET A 458 26.54 6.80 -13.17
CA MET A 458 25.43 5.89 -12.87
C MET A 458 25.89 4.43 -12.83
N VAL A 459 26.77 4.00 -13.74
CA VAL A 459 27.34 2.64 -13.73
C VAL A 459 28.15 2.41 -12.44
N ILE A 460 28.97 3.37 -12.02
CA ILE A 460 29.72 3.28 -10.75
C ILE A 460 28.75 3.15 -9.57
N ILE A 461 27.71 4.00 -9.50
CA ILE A 461 26.71 3.95 -8.42
C ILE A 461 26.00 2.59 -8.40
N PHE A 462 25.62 2.05 -9.56
CA PHE A 462 24.99 0.74 -9.67
C PHE A 462 25.92 -0.38 -9.18
N ILE A 463 27.17 -0.41 -9.64
CA ILE A 463 28.17 -1.42 -9.24
C ILE A 463 28.42 -1.33 -7.72
N LEU A 464 28.59 -0.13 -7.18
CA LEU A 464 28.77 0.07 -5.74
C LEU A 464 27.56 -0.42 -4.94
N ALA A 465 26.34 -0.17 -5.43
CA ALA A 465 25.12 -0.63 -4.78
C ALA A 465 25.03 -2.17 -4.79
N ILE A 466 25.33 -2.82 -5.92
CA ILE A 466 25.34 -4.29 -6.04
C ILE A 466 26.40 -4.90 -5.12
N ILE A 467 27.61 -4.35 -5.10
CA ILE A 467 28.67 -4.80 -4.18
C ILE A 467 28.19 -4.66 -2.74
N ALA A 468 27.64 -3.50 -2.38
CA ALA A 468 27.18 -3.24 -1.01
C ALA A 468 26.12 -4.23 -0.52
N VAL A 469 25.14 -4.58 -1.37
CA VAL A 469 24.12 -5.57 -0.99
C VAL A 469 24.62 -7.01 -1.05
N SER A 470 25.52 -7.34 -1.99
CA SER A 470 26.08 -8.70 -2.11
C SER A 470 26.94 -9.07 -0.91
N PHE A 471 27.73 -8.12 -0.41
CA PHE A 471 28.56 -8.30 0.79
C PHE A 471 27.81 -7.97 2.09
N SER A 472 26.52 -7.62 2.02
CA SER A 472 25.71 -7.20 3.18
C SER A 472 26.38 -6.09 4.02
N ILE A 473 27.06 -5.13 3.36
CA ILE A 473 27.72 -3.98 4.01
C ILE A 473 26.68 -3.19 4.85
N PHE A 474 25.49 -3.02 4.28
CA PHE A 474 24.33 -2.52 4.99
C PHE A 474 23.41 -3.70 5.30
N PRO A 475 23.20 -4.04 6.57
CA PRO A 475 22.37 -5.18 6.94
C PRO A 475 20.91 -4.91 6.54
N THR A 476 20.25 -5.93 6.00
CA THR A 476 18.83 -5.85 5.62
C THR A 476 17.92 -5.69 6.83
N PHE A 477 18.28 -6.36 7.93
CA PHE A 477 17.58 -6.32 9.20
C PHE A 477 18.52 -5.88 10.31
N THR A 478 18.01 -5.06 11.22
CA THR A 478 18.70 -4.59 12.43
C THR A 478 17.86 -4.91 13.66
N ASP A 479 18.36 -4.61 14.85
CA ASP A 479 17.58 -4.79 16.08
C ASP A 479 16.30 -3.93 16.09
N ASP A 480 16.31 -2.79 15.40
CA ASP A 480 15.14 -1.91 15.23
C ASP A 480 14.27 -2.34 14.05
N ILE A 481 14.87 -2.59 12.88
CA ILE A 481 14.17 -3.05 11.68
C ILE A 481 14.31 -4.56 11.61
N ALA A 482 13.51 -5.25 12.41
CA ALA A 482 13.60 -6.69 12.56
C ALA A 482 12.89 -7.45 11.44
N ARG A 483 13.38 -8.65 11.14
CA ARG A 483 12.64 -9.62 10.32
C ARG A 483 11.46 -10.14 11.13
N THR A 484 10.25 -9.96 10.61
CA THR A 484 9.03 -10.42 11.27
C THR A 484 8.83 -11.91 11.06
N ILE A 485 8.71 -12.67 12.15
CA ILE A 485 8.50 -14.11 12.12
C ILE A 485 7.36 -14.51 13.05
N ASN A 486 6.68 -15.61 12.71
CA ASN A 486 5.72 -16.28 13.57
C ASN A 486 6.36 -17.57 14.06
N VAL A 487 6.23 -17.86 15.34
CA VAL A 487 6.69 -19.11 15.96
C VAL A 487 5.50 -19.70 16.70
N VAL A 488 4.96 -20.79 16.16
CA VAL A 488 3.68 -21.34 16.60
C VAL A 488 3.85 -22.82 16.90
N HIS A 489 3.43 -23.26 18.09
CA HIS A 489 3.18 -24.67 18.34
C HIS A 489 1.79 -25.02 17.79
N VAL A 490 1.73 -25.87 16.78
CA VAL A 490 0.49 -26.28 16.13
C VAL A 490 0.12 -27.68 16.58
N VAL A 491 -1.13 -27.82 17.03
CA VAL A 491 -1.77 -29.12 17.26
C VAL A 491 -2.88 -29.26 16.22
N ASP A 492 -2.68 -30.16 15.27
CA ASP A 492 -3.50 -30.31 14.07
C ASP A 492 -4.36 -31.58 14.16
N MET A 493 -5.68 -31.38 14.19
CA MET A 493 -6.68 -32.46 14.21
C MET A 493 -7.28 -32.73 12.83
N THR A 494 -6.94 -31.93 11.81
CA THR A 494 -7.66 -31.89 10.53
C THR A 494 -7.42 -33.11 9.63
N ARG A 495 -6.34 -33.85 9.86
CA ARG A 495 -5.90 -34.99 9.03
C ARG A 495 -6.39 -36.36 9.52
N SER A 496 -7.20 -36.39 10.57
CA SER A 496 -7.72 -37.62 11.19
C SER A 496 -8.93 -38.16 10.41
N SER A 497 -8.71 -38.87 9.30
CA SER A 497 -9.78 -39.60 8.58
C SER A 497 -9.67 -41.13 8.77
N GLY A 498 -9.53 -41.59 10.01
CA GLY A 498 -9.54 -43.02 10.36
C GLY A 498 -9.93 -43.27 11.82
N GLU A 499 -10.27 -44.51 12.17
CA GLU A 499 -10.73 -44.94 13.52
C GLU A 499 -9.73 -44.65 14.66
N LYS A 500 -8.51 -44.21 14.36
CA LYS A 500 -7.56 -43.64 15.31
C LYS A 500 -7.29 -42.18 14.95
N GLN A 501 -7.69 -41.27 15.84
CA GLN A 501 -7.30 -39.86 15.80
C GLN A 501 -5.79 -39.74 16.01
N ASP A 502 -5.02 -39.80 14.92
CA ASP A 502 -3.58 -39.52 14.95
C ASP A 502 -3.39 -37.99 15.04
N LEU A 503 -3.18 -37.53 16.27
CA LEU A 503 -2.82 -36.15 16.62
C LEU A 503 -1.44 -35.79 16.02
N ASP A 504 -1.39 -34.84 15.09
CA ASP A 504 -0.12 -34.28 14.62
C ASP A 504 0.21 -33.00 15.39
N SER A 505 1.38 -32.97 16.02
CA SER A 505 1.85 -31.82 16.80
C SER A 505 3.24 -31.43 16.34
N TYR A 506 3.45 -30.14 16.08
CA TYR A 506 4.73 -29.63 15.57
C TYR A 506 4.87 -28.12 15.79
N VAL A 507 6.11 -27.63 15.84
CA VAL A 507 6.39 -26.19 15.84
C VAL A 507 6.63 -25.72 14.41
N SER A 508 5.90 -24.69 14.00
CA SER A 508 6.02 -24.03 12.70
C SER A 508 6.62 -22.64 12.85
N ILE A 509 7.61 -22.35 12.00
CA ILE A 509 8.24 -21.03 11.87
C ILE A 509 8.03 -20.53 10.44
N PHE A 510 7.43 -19.36 10.29
CA PHE A 510 7.16 -18.75 8.98
C PHE A 510 7.23 -17.22 9.07
N SER A 511 7.29 -16.54 7.92
CA SER A 511 7.47 -15.08 7.85
C SER A 511 6.63 -14.48 6.73
N ALA A 512 5.98 -13.34 7.01
CA ALA A 512 5.31 -12.53 5.99
C ALA A 512 6.31 -11.69 5.15
N THR A 513 7.59 -11.68 5.54
CA THR A 513 8.66 -11.06 4.78
C THR A 513 9.14 -12.01 3.68
N PRO A 514 9.16 -11.60 2.40
CA PRO A 514 9.59 -12.46 1.31
C PRO A 514 10.99 -13.05 1.51
N GLY A 515 11.11 -14.37 1.34
CA GLY A 515 12.39 -15.07 1.32
C GLY A 515 12.45 -16.31 2.21
N LYS A 516 13.55 -17.06 2.08
CA LYS A 516 13.81 -18.26 2.89
C LYS A 516 14.25 -17.93 4.30
N LEU A 517 14.13 -18.89 5.21
CA LEU A 517 14.53 -18.78 6.62
C LEU A 517 15.87 -19.50 6.92
N ASP A 518 16.66 -19.81 5.89
CA ASP A 518 17.83 -20.68 6.00
C ASP A 518 18.90 -20.11 6.96
N ASN A 519 19.09 -18.80 7.03
CA ASN A 519 20.07 -18.19 7.92
C ASN A 519 19.63 -18.21 9.37
N GLU A 520 18.35 -17.90 9.62
CA GLU A 520 17.73 -17.97 10.93
C GLU A 520 17.87 -19.39 11.49
N MET A 521 17.58 -20.40 10.66
CA MET A 521 17.70 -21.80 11.05
C MET A 521 19.17 -22.23 11.28
N ARG A 522 20.12 -21.75 10.47
CA ARG A 522 21.56 -22.00 10.71
C ARG A 522 22.02 -21.44 12.05
N MET A 523 21.58 -20.25 12.43
CA MET A 523 21.94 -19.63 13.72
C MET A 523 21.30 -20.32 14.93
N LEU A 524 20.10 -20.88 14.76
CA LEU A 524 19.42 -21.69 15.77
C LEU A 524 20.12 -23.05 16.02
N LYS A 525 21.20 -23.39 15.27
CA LYS A 525 21.95 -24.66 15.36
C LYS A 525 21.05 -25.90 15.39
N SER A 526 19.94 -25.84 14.65
CA SER A 526 18.87 -26.80 14.83
C SER A 526 18.84 -27.81 13.70
N ASP A 527 19.49 -28.96 13.90
CA ASP A 527 19.34 -30.18 13.06
C ASP A 527 17.92 -30.78 13.11
N PHE A 528 16.94 -30.05 13.67
CA PHE A 528 15.60 -30.51 14.01
C PHE A 528 14.49 -29.79 13.24
N PHE A 529 14.82 -28.81 12.40
CA PHE A 529 13.84 -28.12 11.56
C PHE A 529 14.04 -28.49 10.09
N SER A 530 12.99 -28.99 9.45
CA SER A 530 12.93 -29.14 8.00
C SER A 530 12.12 -27.98 7.41
N CYS A 531 12.74 -27.20 6.52
CA CYS A 531 12.09 -26.11 5.81
C CYS A 531 11.64 -26.60 4.44
N GLU A 532 10.34 -26.74 4.25
CA GLU A 532 9.77 -27.32 3.04
C GLU A 532 8.61 -26.48 2.49
N ARG A 533 8.37 -26.62 1.19
CA ARG A 533 7.16 -26.09 0.51
C ARG A 533 6.10 -27.17 0.26
N SER A 534 6.41 -28.41 0.58
CA SER A 534 5.56 -29.60 0.35
C SER A 534 4.29 -29.56 1.21
N ARG A 535 4.38 -29.00 2.42
CA ARG A 535 3.29 -28.94 3.39
C ARG A 535 2.75 -27.52 3.51
N THR A 536 1.67 -27.24 2.79
CA THR A 536 0.88 -26.01 3.00
C THR A 536 0.00 -26.18 4.24
N ILE A 537 0.08 -25.24 5.18
CA ILE A 537 -0.74 -25.23 6.40
C ILE A 537 -1.72 -24.07 6.29
N ASP A 538 -3.00 -24.36 6.49
CA ASP A 538 -4.06 -23.37 6.57
C ASP A 538 -4.24 -22.94 8.04
N PHE A 539 -3.91 -21.68 8.35
CA PHE A 539 -4.13 -21.10 9.69
C PHE A 539 -5.51 -20.41 9.79
N VAL A 540 -6.47 -20.94 9.04
CA VAL A 540 -7.89 -20.56 8.85
C VAL A 540 -8.09 -19.33 7.98
N THR A 541 -7.75 -19.58 6.71
CA THR A 541 -7.87 -18.85 5.43
C THR A 541 -6.76 -17.88 5.06
N PHE A 542 -5.61 -17.95 5.72
CA PHE A 542 -4.34 -17.65 5.04
C PHE A 542 -3.46 -18.89 5.01
N ASN A 543 -2.84 -19.12 3.87
CA ASN A 543 -2.07 -20.33 3.60
C ASN A 543 -0.58 -20.06 3.82
N VAL A 544 0.05 -20.90 4.62
CA VAL A 544 1.50 -20.91 4.81
C VAL A 544 2.08 -21.99 3.90
N SER A 545 2.52 -21.58 2.70
CA SER A 545 3.11 -22.46 1.70
C SER A 545 4.62 -22.70 1.92
N TYR A 546 5.29 -21.88 2.73
CA TYR A 546 6.67 -22.13 3.16
C TYR A 546 6.80 -21.92 4.66
N SER A 547 7.20 -22.98 5.36
CA SER A 547 7.52 -22.94 6.79
C SER A 547 8.64 -23.91 7.15
N CYS A 548 9.30 -23.64 8.27
CA CYS A 548 10.24 -24.55 8.90
C CYS A 548 9.56 -25.28 10.06
N LEU A 549 9.51 -26.60 9.98
CA LEU A 549 8.74 -27.46 10.88
C LEU A 549 9.64 -28.32 11.76
N SER A 550 9.22 -28.53 13.00
CA SER A 550 9.86 -29.49 13.90
C SER A 550 8.83 -30.27 14.72
N SER A 551 8.79 -31.59 14.54
CA SER A 551 7.91 -32.52 15.28
C SER A 551 8.57 -33.14 16.52
N LYS A 552 9.89 -33.05 16.67
CA LYS A 552 10.61 -33.68 17.80
C LYS A 552 10.19 -33.08 19.15
N GLY A 553 9.64 -33.89 20.07
CA GLY A 553 9.22 -33.45 21.41
C GLY A 553 8.02 -32.50 21.40
N SER A 554 7.08 -32.68 20.46
CA SER A 554 5.87 -31.86 20.30
C SER A 554 4.69 -32.25 21.20
N SER A 555 4.83 -33.33 22.00
CA SER A 555 3.81 -33.77 22.96
C SER A 555 3.79 -32.93 24.25
N ASP A 556 4.77 -32.05 24.45
CA ASP A 556 4.98 -31.35 25.72
C ASP A 556 4.44 -29.91 25.68
N GLY A 557 3.77 -29.49 26.77
CA GLY A 557 3.36 -28.10 27.00
C GLY A 557 1.93 -27.72 26.61
N TRP A 558 1.09 -28.70 26.26
CA TRP A 558 -0.37 -28.54 26.06
C TRP A 558 -1.10 -29.79 26.55
N ARG A 559 -2.41 -29.71 26.79
CA ARG A 559 -3.23 -30.84 27.28
C ARG A 559 -4.31 -31.20 26.28
N LYS A 560 -4.65 -32.50 26.15
CA LYS A 560 -5.76 -32.94 25.29
C LYS A 560 -7.12 -32.32 25.67
N SER A 561 -7.31 -31.95 26.95
CA SER A 561 -8.52 -31.25 27.42
C SER A 561 -8.66 -29.82 26.88
N GLU A 562 -7.60 -29.24 26.32
CA GLU A 562 -7.57 -27.88 25.76
C GLU A 562 -7.92 -27.86 24.27
N ILE A 563 -8.03 -29.02 23.62
CA ILE A 563 -8.39 -29.13 22.21
C ILE A 563 -9.84 -28.65 22.04
N PRO A 564 -10.10 -27.70 21.11
CA PRO A 564 -11.46 -27.24 20.83
C PRO A 564 -12.31 -28.35 20.22
N ILE A 565 -13.61 -28.28 20.46
CA ILE A 565 -14.58 -29.26 19.97
C ILE A 565 -15.56 -28.58 19.02
N LEU A 566 -15.71 -29.16 17.84
CA LEU A 566 -16.81 -28.92 16.91
C LEU A 566 -17.70 -30.16 16.91
N HIS A 567 -18.91 -30.05 17.46
CA HIS A 567 -19.84 -31.17 17.55
C HIS A 567 -21.17 -30.80 16.92
N VAL A 568 -21.66 -31.62 15.99
CA VAL A 568 -23.00 -31.44 15.42
C VAL A 568 -24.03 -31.95 16.44
N GLU A 569 -24.84 -31.04 16.99
CA GLU A 569 -25.90 -31.39 17.94
C GLU A 569 -27.17 -31.84 17.23
N ASN A 570 -27.52 -31.18 16.12
CA ASN A 570 -28.71 -31.49 15.35
C ASN A 570 -28.52 -31.15 13.86
N ASP A 571 -29.09 -31.95 12.96
CA ASP A 571 -29.13 -31.70 11.52
C ASP A 571 -30.54 -32.00 10.99
N ASN A 572 -31.33 -30.96 10.76
CA ASN A 572 -32.72 -31.07 10.31
C ASN A 572 -32.81 -30.86 8.79
N ILE A 573 -33.46 -31.78 8.08
CA ILE A 573 -33.66 -31.78 6.62
C ILE A 573 -35.16 -31.74 6.34
N GLU A 574 -35.82 -30.61 6.59
CA GLU A 574 -37.24 -30.42 6.24
C GLU A 574 -37.35 -29.63 4.92
N ASP A 575 -37.39 -28.29 4.96
CA ASP A 575 -37.47 -27.43 3.76
C ASP A 575 -36.12 -26.82 3.35
N VAL A 576 -35.35 -26.32 4.32
CA VAL A 576 -33.95 -25.85 4.16
C VAL A 576 -33.13 -26.62 5.18
N ARG A 577 -32.09 -27.32 4.74
CA ARG A 577 -31.21 -28.08 5.66
C ARG A 577 -30.61 -27.10 6.68
N LYS A 578 -30.79 -27.40 7.95
CA LYS A 578 -30.34 -26.60 9.08
C LYS A 578 -29.50 -27.46 10.00
N THR A 579 -28.22 -27.09 10.14
CA THR A 579 -27.28 -27.81 11.02
C THR A 579 -26.92 -26.94 12.22
N GLN A 580 -27.08 -27.47 13.42
CA GLN A 580 -26.65 -26.85 14.67
C GLN A 580 -25.34 -27.49 15.13
N VAL A 581 -24.32 -26.66 15.28
CA VAL A 581 -22.97 -27.05 15.66
C VAL A 581 -22.61 -26.37 16.98
N LEU A 582 -22.30 -27.15 18.00
CA LEU A 582 -21.70 -26.68 19.23
C LEU A 582 -20.20 -26.45 19.02
N LEU A 583 -19.79 -25.19 19.20
CA LEU A 583 -18.41 -24.75 19.19
C LEU A 583 -17.95 -24.54 20.64
N ASP A 584 -17.06 -25.39 21.14
CA ASP A 584 -16.42 -25.25 22.46
C ASP A 584 -14.92 -24.97 22.27
N THR A 585 -14.51 -23.71 22.47
CA THR A 585 -13.11 -23.26 22.37
C THR A 585 -12.31 -23.54 23.65
N LYS A 586 -12.90 -24.24 24.62
CA LYS A 586 -12.32 -24.58 25.92
C LYS A 586 -11.88 -23.34 26.69
N SER A 587 -10.57 -23.13 26.80
CA SER A 587 -9.94 -22.00 27.50
C SER A 587 -9.51 -20.88 26.56
N SER A 588 -9.62 -21.08 25.24
CA SER A 588 -9.24 -20.07 24.26
C SER A 588 -10.31 -18.98 24.14
N THR A 589 -9.86 -17.75 24.27
CA THR A 589 -10.67 -16.52 24.10
C THR A 589 -10.38 -15.82 22.78
N ARG A 590 -9.55 -16.42 21.91
CA ARG A 590 -9.19 -15.89 20.60
C ARG A 590 -9.25 -16.99 19.55
N TRP A 591 -10.09 -16.82 18.55
CA TRP A 591 -10.32 -17.83 17.53
C TRP A 591 -10.68 -17.22 16.17
N SER A 592 -10.44 -18.01 15.13
CA SER A 592 -10.78 -17.70 13.75
C SER A 592 -11.57 -18.86 13.19
N LEU A 593 -12.77 -18.59 12.67
CA LEU A 593 -13.68 -19.58 12.09
C LEU A 593 -13.91 -19.22 10.62
N ALA A 594 -13.76 -20.20 9.74
CA ALA A 594 -14.14 -20.07 8.34
C ALA A 594 -15.33 -20.97 8.04
N ILE A 595 -16.37 -20.38 7.45
CA ILE A 595 -17.60 -21.06 7.03
C ILE A 595 -17.62 -21.09 5.51
N ASN A 596 -17.84 -22.28 4.94
CA ASN A 596 -17.81 -22.47 3.49
C ASN A 596 -19.04 -21.80 2.83
N SER A 597 -18.82 -20.74 2.04
CA SER A 597 -19.89 -19.99 1.39
C SER A 597 -20.53 -20.72 0.22
N ASP A 598 -19.86 -21.76 -0.31
CA ASP A 598 -20.42 -22.56 -1.40
C ASP A 598 -21.55 -23.45 -0.88
N HIS A 599 -21.50 -23.88 0.38
CA HIS A 599 -22.50 -24.76 0.99
C HIS A 599 -23.47 -24.04 1.93
N VAL A 600 -23.03 -22.96 2.60
CA VAL A 600 -23.81 -22.23 3.60
C VAL A 600 -24.23 -20.88 3.03
N GLU A 601 -25.53 -20.63 2.98
CA GLU A 601 -26.12 -19.37 2.49
C GLU A 601 -26.20 -18.32 3.61
N ASP A 602 -26.56 -18.74 4.82
CA ASP A 602 -26.68 -17.88 5.99
C ASP A 602 -26.28 -18.62 7.27
N PHE A 603 -25.96 -17.88 8.33
CA PHE A 603 -25.62 -18.46 9.63
C PHE A 603 -25.93 -17.52 10.80
N THR A 604 -26.18 -18.10 11.97
CA THR A 604 -26.28 -17.35 13.24
C THR A 604 -25.34 -17.93 14.28
N ILE A 605 -24.80 -17.05 15.13
CA ILE A 605 -23.94 -17.43 16.26
C ILE A 605 -24.56 -16.89 17.54
N GLU A 606 -24.91 -17.80 18.44
CA GLU A 606 -25.46 -17.50 19.74
C GLU A 606 -24.46 -17.90 20.83
N GLY A 607 -24.19 -16.96 21.76
CA GLY A 607 -23.37 -17.23 22.94
C GLY A 607 -24.23 -17.53 24.16
N ASN A 608 -23.66 -18.16 25.19
CA ASN A 608 -24.34 -18.41 26.47
C ASN A 608 -24.70 -17.14 27.28
N SER A 609 -24.30 -15.95 26.82
CA SER A 609 -24.62 -14.65 27.41
C SER A 609 -25.56 -13.89 26.49
N ASP A 610 -26.53 -13.13 27.05
CA ASP A 610 -27.50 -12.26 26.34
C ASP A 610 -26.86 -11.19 25.41
N ASP A 611 -25.54 -11.18 25.28
CA ASP A 611 -24.78 -10.28 24.41
C ASP A 611 -24.69 -10.84 22.99
N SER A 612 -25.29 -10.14 22.03
CA SER A 612 -25.13 -10.40 20.60
C SER A 612 -23.65 -10.31 20.21
N LEU A 613 -23.11 -11.39 19.65
CA LEU A 613 -21.73 -11.43 19.16
C LEU A 613 -21.62 -10.62 17.86
N PHE A 614 -20.75 -9.61 17.86
CA PHE A 614 -20.42 -8.87 16.66
C PHE A 614 -19.45 -9.68 15.82
N VAL A 615 -19.97 -10.22 14.73
CA VAL A 615 -19.23 -11.01 13.75
C VAL A 615 -19.02 -10.15 12.52
N LYS A 616 -17.76 -9.81 12.22
CA LYS A 616 -17.42 -9.15 10.96
C LYS A 616 -17.36 -10.18 9.85
N ASN A 617 -18.30 -10.09 8.91
CA ASN A 617 -18.27 -10.86 7.68
C ASN A 617 -17.25 -10.26 6.72
N LYS A 618 -16.17 -11.00 6.44
CA LYS A 618 -15.31 -10.73 5.30
C LYS A 618 -15.40 -11.92 4.36
N ALA A 619 -16.08 -11.72 3.22
CA ALA A 619 -15.96 -12.65 2.11
C ALA A 619 -14.52 -12.55 1.57
N ASP A 620 -13.73 -13.61 1.71
CA ASP A 620 -12.30 -13.57 1.31
C ASP A 620 -12.12 -13.66 -0.23
N GLY A 621 -13.21 -13.60 -0.99
CA GLY A 621 -13.21 -13.85 -2.44
C GLY A 621 -12.79 -15.28 -2.84
N LYS A 622 -12.52 -16.16 -1.85
CA LYS A 622 -12.08 -17.55 -1.97
C LYS A 622 -13.14 -18.59 -1.55
N GLY A 623 -14.42 -18.21 -1.49
CA GLY A 623 -15.50 -19.14 -1.12
C GLY A 623 -15.65 -19.38 0.40
N TRP A 624 -15.13 -18.48 1.26
CA TRP A 624 -15.25 -18.57 2.71
C TRP A 624 -15.75 -17.27 3.34
N HIS A 625 -16.65 -17.40 4.32
CA HIS A 625 -16.95 -16.36 5.30
C HIS A 625 -15.99 -16.50 6.47
N LEU A 626 -15.11 -15.51 6.66
CA LEU A 626 -14.16 -15.50 7.76
C LEU A 626 -14.71 -14.71 8.96
N ILE A 627 -14.65 -15.32 10.14
CA ILE A 627 -15.07 -14.75 11.41
C ILE A 627 -13.88 -14.76 12.35
N GLN A 628 -13.57 -13.60 12.93
CA GLN A 628 -12.48 -13.45 13.89
C GLN A 628 -13.03 -12.96 15.22
N PHE A 629 -12.64 -13.64 16.29
CA PHE A 629 -13.03 -13.31 17.64
C PHE A 629 -11.80 -13.21 18.52
N SER A 630 -11.73 -12.17 19.34
CA SER A 630 -10.72 -11.98 20.36
C SER A 630 -11.38 -11.26 21.53
N GLY A 631 -11.46 -11.94 22.66
CA GLY A 631 -12.15 -11.47 23.84
C GLY A 631 -11.24 -11.43 25.08
N GLY A 632 -11.69 -10.74 26.12
CA GLY A 632 -11.04 -10.76 27.43
C GLY A 632 -11.22 -12.08 28.19
N LYS A 633 -10.65 -12.17 29.40
CA LYS A 633 -10.66 -13.38 30.25
C LYS A 633 -12.04 -13.94 30.61
N LYS A 634 -13.10 -13.12 30.51
CA LYS A 634 -14.49 -13.49 30.85
C LYS A 634 -15.36 -13.75 29.62
N SER A 635 -14.76 -13.79 28.43
CA SER A 635 -15.51 -13.98 27.19
C SER A 635 -16.12 -15.37 27.10
N PRO A 636 -17.27 -15.53 26.45
CA PRO A 636 -17.83 -16.85 26.19
C PRO A 636 -16.83 -17.72 25.43
N THR A 637 -16.77 -19.00 25.79
CA THR A 637 -15.96 -20.02 25.10
C THR A 637 -16.81 -21.14 24.52
N LYS A 638 -18.13 -21.05 24.68
CA LYS A 638 -19.12 -21.96 24.09
C LYS A 638 -20.11 -21.16 23.28
N PHE A 639 -20.32 -21.60 22.05
CA PHE A 639 -21.18 -20.96 21.08
C PHE A 639 -22.01 -22.01 20.35
N THR A 640 -23.25 -21.67 20.06
CA THR A 640 -24.12 -22.47 19.19
C THR A 640 -24.14 -21.79 17.83
N LEU A 641 -23.57 -22.47 16.83
CA LEU A 641 -23.55 -22.04 15.45
C LEU A 641 -24.68 -22.74 14.70
N THR A 642 -25.60 -21.96 14.13
CA THR A 642 -26.65 -22.49 13.27
C THR A 642 -26.32 -22.17 11.82
N LEU A 643 -26.23 -23.18 10.97
CA LEU A 643 -25.91 -23.08 9.55
C LEU A 643 -27.15 -23.33 8.71
N PHE A 644 -27.44 -22.43 7.77
CA PHE A 644 -28.49 -22.57 6.77
C PHE A 644 -27.87 -22.92 5.42
N TRP A 645 -28.19 -24.10 4.89
CA TRP A 645 -27.57 -24.59 3.66
C TRP A 645 -28.21 -23.98 2.42
N SER A 646 -27.39 -23.81 1.37
CA SER A 646 -27.85 -23.33 0.07
C SER A 646 -28.79 -24.34 -0.60
N THR A 647 -29.95 -23.84 -1.06
CA THR A 647 -31.01 -24.61 -1.73
C THR A 647 -30.58 -25.20 -3.07
N SER A 648 -29.55 -24.66 -3.74
CA SER A 648 -29.11 -25.12 -5.06
C SER A 648 -28.25 -26.39 -5.04
N ILE A 649 -27.68 -26.76 -3.89
CA ILE A 649 -26.74 -27.90 -3.75
C ILE A 649 -27.34 -29.06 -2.93
N ALA A 650 -28.44 -28.81 -2.20
CA ALA A 650 -29.17 -29.86 -1.48
C ALA A 650 -29.62 -31.03 -2.37
N ALA A 651 -29.75 -30.81 -3.69
CA ALA A 651 -30.11 -31.85 -4.67
C ALA A 651 -28.93 -32.73 -5.15
N HIS A 652 -27.66 -32.32 -4.93
CA HIS A 652 -26.49 -33.09 -5.39
C HIS A 652 -25.80 -33.91 -4.30
N ALA A 653 -25.99 -33.60 -3.02
CA ALA A 653 -25.41 -34.36 -1.92
C ALA A 653 -25.98 -35.79 -1.78
N SER A 654 -27.09 -36.11 -2.46
CA SER A 654 -27.70 -37.44 -2.43
C SER A 654 -27.23 -38.39 -3.54
N GLN A 655 -26.32 -38.01 -4.45
CA GLN A 655 -26.03 -38.83 -5.64
C GLN A 655 -24.58 -39.06 -6.08
N SER A 656 -23.55 -38.46 -5.48
CA SER A 656 -22.16 -38.73 -5.92
C SER A 656 -21.34 -39.47 -4.85
N GLY A 657 -21.51 -40.79 -4.80
CA GLY A 657 -20.48 -41.66 -4.26
C GLY A 657 -19.25 -41.64 -5.18
N VAL A 658 -18.06 -41.62 -4.56
CA VAL A 658 -16.73 -41.70 -5.18
C VAL A 658 -16.14 -40.35 -5.65
N LEU A 659 -15.62 -39.59 -4.69
CA LEU A 659 -14.48 -38.69 -4.87
C LEU A 659 -13.37 -39.13 -3.92
N SER A 660 -12.12 -39.15 -4.41
CA SER A 660 -10.93 -39.57 -3.68
C SER A 660 -10.74 -38.82 -2.35
N GLN A 661 -10.50 -39.57 -1.27
CA GLN A 661 -10.48 -39.18 0.15
C GLN A 661 -9.51 -38.05 0.58
N GLU A 662 -8.67 -37.51 -0.29
CA GLU A 662 -7.73 -36.43 0.07
C GLU A 662 -8.30 -35.00 -0.08
N ASN A 663 -9.51 -34.85 -0.66
CA ASN A 663 -10.17 -33.55 -0.86
C ASN A 663 -11.68 -33.63 -0.53
N SER A 664 -12.07 -34.14 0.64
CA SER A 664 -13.45 -33.90 1.10
C SER A 664 -13.62 -32.41 1.39
N PRO A 665 -14.66 -31.74 0.84
CA PRO A 665 -14.89 -30.34 1.15
C PRO A 665 -15.16 -30.20 2.65
N HIS A 666 -14.43 -29.30 3.31
CA HIS A 666 -14.69 -28.95 4.70
C HIS A 666 -15.86 -27.96 4.74
N LEU A 667 -16.77 -28.16 5.70
CA LEU A 667 -17.86 -27.25 5.98
C LEU A 667 -17.38 -26.08 6.86
N LEU A 668 -16.63 -26.41 7.92
CA LEU A 668 -16.06 -25.45 8.86
C LEU A 668 -14.57 -25.70 9.06
N LYS A 669 -13.82 -24.62 9.26
CA LYS A 669 -12.43 -24.66 9.74
C LYS A 669 -12.30 -23.73 10.94
N LEU A 670 -11.67 -24.20 12.01
CA LEU A 670 -11.50 -23.45 13.24
C LEU A 670 -10.04 -23.46 13.69
N ARG A 671 -9.54 -22.26 13.98
CA ARG A 671 -8.29 -22.03 14.71
C ARG A 671 -8.62 -21.43 16.06
N THR A 672 -8.13 -22.03 17.14
CA THR A 672 -8.14 -21.41 18.47
C THR A 672 -6.72 -21.14 18.92
N ASP A 673 -6.47 -19.93 19.40
CA ASP A 673 -5.16 -19.44 19.78
C ASP A 673 -5.04 -19.30 21.30
N MET A 674 -3.87 -19.63 21.84
CA MET A 674 -3.53 -19.55 23.26
C MET A 674 -2.22 -18.77 23.43
N SER A 675 -2.17 -17.89 24.43
CA SER A 675 -0.96 -17.13 24.77
C SER A 675 0.09 -17.96 25.54
N THR A 676 -0.17 -19.25 25.74
CA THR A 676 0.73 -20.17 26.45
C THR A 676 2.00 -20.39 25.62
N ILE A 677 3.16 -20.19 26.23
CA ILE A 677 4.46 -20.48 25.61
C ILE A 677 4.89 -21.88 26.03
N THR A 678 4.89 -22.82 25.09
CA THR A 678 5.36 -24.17 25.37
C THR A 678 6.89 -24.19 25.53
N PRO A 679 7.47 -25.17 26.27
CA PRO A 679 8.91 -25.24 26.47
C PRO A 679 9.72 -25.25 25.16
N LYS A 680 9.15 -25.80 24.09
CA LYS A 680 9.77 -25.82 22.76
C LYS A 680 9.76 -24.43 22.11
N VAL A 681 8.62 -23.73 22.14
CA VAL A 681 8.51 -22.37 21.61
C VAL A 681 9.40 -21.41 22.41
N ALA A 682 9.46 -21.54 23.73
CA ALA A 682 10.37 -20.76 24.58
C ALA A 682 11.85 -20.94 24.17
N ARG A 683 12.28 -22.19 23.91
CA ARG A 683 13.64 -22.48 23.44
C ARG A 683 13.92 -21.86 22.07
N VAL A 684 12.96 -21.88 21.15
CA VAL A 684 13.13 -21.22 19.84
C VAL A 684 13.27 -19.72 20.05
N ILE A 685 12.32 -19.10 20.75
CA ILE A 685 12.28 -17.65 20.95
C ILE A 685 13.56 -17.13 21.61
N ASN A 686 14.06 -17.81 22.65
CA ASN A 686 15.26 -17.40 23.37
C ASN A 686 16.56 -17.51 22.54
N ASN A 687 16.56 -18.33 21.49
CA ASN A 687 17.74 -18.54 20.64
C ASN A 687 17.62 -17.85 19.27
N LEU A 688 16.53 -17.11 19.02
CA LEU A 688 16.38 -16.35 17.79
C LEU A 688 17.46 -15.26 17.69
N PRO A 689 17.94 -14.96 16.47
CA PRO A 689 18.80 -13.79 16.26
C PRO A 689 18.14 -12.50 16.75
N SER A 690 18.93 -11.54 17.24
CA SER A 690 18.43 -10.27 17.79
C SER A 690 17.62 -9.44 16.79
N TRP A 691 17.99 -9.53 15.50
CA TRP A 691 17.32 -8.89 14.37
C TRP A 691 16.04 -9.63 13.92
N CYS A 692 15.55 -10.61 14.67
CA CYS A 692 14.23 -11.22 14.49
C CYS A 692 13.23 -10.72 15.54
N SER A 693 11.99 -10.47 15.09
CA SER A 693 10.87 -10.11 15.97
C SER A 693 9.67 -11.00 15.70
N LEU A 694 8.96 -11.36 16.78
CA LEU A 694 7.63 -11.92 16.65
C LEU A 694 6.70 -10.90 15.96
N PHE A 695 5.90 -11.40 15.03
CA PHE A 695 4.87 -10.64 14.35
C PHE A 695 3.60 -10.60 15.21
N GLY A 696 3.00 -9.43 15.36
CA GLY A 696 2.01 -9.15 16.40
C GLY A 696 0.63 -8.71 15.92
N LYS A 697 0.14 -9.20 14.77
CA LYS A 697 -1.20 -8.85 14.28
C LYS A 697 -2.30 -9.78 14.85
N SER A 698 -3.51 -9.25 15.05
CA SER A 698 -4.70 -10.02 15.47
C SER A 698 -5.02 -11.24 14.58
N THR A 699 -4.72 -11.14 13.29
CA THR A 699 -4.97 -12.21 12.31
C THR A 699 -3.95 -13.34 12.43
N SER A 700 -2.76 -13.05 12.96
CA SER A 700 -1.69 -14.03 13.13
C SER A 700 -1.93 -14.93 14.34
N PRO A 701 -1.54 -16.22 14.27
CA PRO A 701 -1.63 -17.13 15.39
C PRO A 701 -0.78 -16.68 16.58
N LEU A 702 -1.19 -17.07 17.79
CA LEU A 702 -0.37 -16.92 18.98
C LEU A 702 0.70 -18.03 19.05
N THR A 703 1.40 -18.14 20.18
CA THR A 703 2.48 -19.12 20.37
C THR A 703 2.00 -20.57 20.42
N LEU A 704 0.72 -20.81 20.67
CA LEU A 704 0.08 -22.13 20.63
C LEU A 704 -1.27 -22.01 19.91
N SER A 705 -1.48 -22.84 18.89
CA SER A 705 -2.70 -22.87 18.09
C SER A 705 -3.20 -24.30 17.90
N PHE A 706 -4.51 -24.47 18.02
CA PHE A 706 -5.19 -25.72 17.69
C PHE A 706 -5.96 -25.54 16.38
N LEU A 707 -5.84 -26.50 15.48
CA LEU A 707 -6.56 -26.54 14.20
C LEU A 707 -7.54 -27.71 14.21
N THR A 708 -8.81 -27.43 13.92
CA THR A 708 -9.87 -28.43 13.80
C THR A 708 -10.78 -28.08 12.62
N ASN A 709 -11.41 -29.07 12.03
CA ASN A 709 -12.31 -28.93 10.90
C ASN A 709 -13.59 -29.75 11.13
N LEU A 710 -14.66 -29.35 10.45
CA LEU A 710 -15.86 -30.15 10.30
C LEU A 710 -15.99 -30.48 8.80
N PRO A 711 -15.92 -31.76 8.38
CA PRO A 711 -16.17 -32.15 7.00
C PRO A 711 -17.63 -31.87 6.59
N VAL A 712 -17.91 -31.77 5.30
CA VAL A 712 -19.30 -31.67 4.77
C VAL A 712 -20.10 -32.95 5.02
N GLU A 713 -19.43 -34.10 4.99
CA GLU A 713 -19.96 -35.40 5.42
C GLU A 713 -19.44 -35.68 6.83
N PHE A 714 -20.29 -35.53 7.84
CA PHE A 714 -19.98 -35.66 9.27
C PHE A 714 -20.76 -36.77 9.96
#